data_AF-A0A2T1DPY0-F1
#
_entry.id   AF-A0A2T1DPY0-F1
#
_cell.length_a   1.000
_cell.length_b   1.000
_cell.length_c   1.000
_cell.angle_alpha   90.00
_cell.angle_beta   90.00
_cell.angle_gamma   90.00
#
_symmetry.space_group_name_H-M   'P 1'
#
loop_
_entity.id
_entity.type
_entity.pdbx_description
1 polymer ?
#
loop_
_entity_poly.entity_id
_entity_poly.type
_entity_poly.pdbx_seq_one_letter_code
_entity_poly.pdbx_strand_id
1 'polypeptide(L)'
;MPSQAINQLVFIDSAIENIEHLLNGISPSTLLNAAIVIINAQRDGVEQISEVIDAYGDIKSIHIVSHGEVGFIQLGATQLCHATLDRYTNQLQHWSSQFVKTEIFLYGCRIAATAVGRAFVDRFAALTRANVAASTTPVGTAKLGGNWQLDFTTAPVRSALAFTSDAMSSYEFTFNLLPNLIYSISGDKVNYTSINGGGNFAPVNPITGLPVNNTLAFTTNAVARDPLSSNQILYYISAISNRLGSWDPVTGTATDLGLITGAGNPNLQGSARMAFRDNGQLYVMRDNTLYAVSTGSGLGAGNSTAAGTTTLVAPISGLPTGNGGDMAFDPANPNVLYIAGTSTNSLYRVTFTGATPSAATLIGAMGASSAGLAFGPDGNLYGSNGTNLVRVNTTNGTTTVVGNIGSSINDFATLPAPSPDVDLSISVTDSQATVAPNGSVTYTITVKNNSSSALRGISLVDNFTDPSLAGTPTWSASLSTGVTFPSAADQSGTGNINVKVNLAAGATVTYTVTGLTAKNAPGAVITNTATVAPPEGYTDKASNPGANSATDSTTIGTLDTTPPIVTVNSLTTNDGTPQLTGTIDDPTATIKVTVNGVEYTATNNGNGTWTLPDNAITTPLPSGTYDVKVTATDTLGNAGSDTTTNELVIDRTAPVVTVNSLTTADGTPQLTGTIDDPTATVKVTVNGVEYTATNNGNGTWTLADNAISPALSSGTYDVKVTATDTLGNAGSDTTTNELVID
;
A
#
# COMPACT_ATOMS: atom_id res chain seq x y z
N MET A 1 46.68 11.00 38.08
CA MET A 1 46.46 10.43 36.73
C MET A 1 46.72 11.55 35.73
N PRO A 2 47.20 11.27 34.50
CA PRO A 2 47.25 12.32 33.47
C PRO A 2 45.82 12.82 33.19
N SER A 3 45.67 14.13 33.02
CA SER A 3 44.40 14.72 32.58
C SER A 3 43.97 14.07 31.26
N GLN A 4 42.75 13.55 31.19
CA GLN A 4 42.25 12.91 29.98
C GLN A 4 42.05 14.01 28.93
N ALA A 5 42.77 13.92 27.80
CA ALA A 5 42.75 14.96 26.79
C ALA A 5 41.36 15.09 26.16
N ILE A 6 40.76 16.27 26.27
CA ILE A 6 39.52 16.62 25.58
C ILE A 6 39.79 16.58 24.07
N ASN A 7 39.03 15.75 23.36
CA ASN A 7 39.12 15.60 21.90
C ASN A 7 37.74 15.45 21.24
N GLN A 8 36.68 15.76 21.98
CA GLN A 8 35.32 15.91 21.44
C GLN A 8 34.79 17.27 21.86
N LEU A 9 33.99 17.91 21.00
CA LEU A 9 33.30 19.15 21.33
C LEU A 9 31.81 18.98 21.05
N VAL A 10 30.95 19.38 21.99
CA VAL A 10 29.50 19.40 21.82
C VAL A 10 29.02 20.83 21.97
N PHE A 11 28.59 21.43 20.86
CA PHE A 11 27.99 22.75 20.80
C PHE A 11 26.47 22.60 20.74
N ILE A 12 25.76 23.26 21.66
CA ILE A 12 24.30 23.32 21.66
C ILE A 12 23.86 24.78 21.62
N ASP A 13 23.01 25.15 20.67
CA ASP A 13 22.50 26.51 20.57
C ASP A 13 21.48 26.80 21.67
N SER A 14 21.63 27.93 22.36
CA SER A 14 20.69 28.40 23.40
C SER A 14 19.27 28.65 22.89
N ALA A 15 19.05 28.74 21.57
CA ALA A 15 17.71 28.85 20.98
C ALA A 15 16.92 27.52 20.98
N ILE A 16 17.59 26.37 21.16
CA ILE A 16 16.97 25.03 21.12
C ILE A 16 16.00 24.83 22.30
N GLU A 17 14.81 24.30 22.02
CA GLU A 17 13.81 24.03 23.05
C GLU A 17 14.31 22.98 24.05
N ASN A 18 14.06 23.21 25.35
CA ASN A 18 14.40 22.28 26.43
C ASN A 18 15.87 21.80 26.38
N ILE A 19 16.81 22.75 26.29
CA ILE A 19 18.25 22.48 26.31
C ILE A 19 18.69 21.67 27.54
N GLU A 20 18.01 21.82 28.69
CA GLU A 20 18.29 21.04 29.91
C GLU A 20 18.11 19.53 29.70
N HIS A 21 17.10 19.10 28.94
CA HIS A 21 16.91 17.69 28.58
C HIS A 21 18.09 17.16 27.76
N LEU A 22 18.58 17.96 26.80
CA LEU A 22 19.72 17.58 25.97
C LEU A 22 21.01 17.50 26.78
N LEU A 23 21.26 18.48 27.66
CA LEU A 23 22.44 18.52 28.55
C LEU A 23 22.46 17.31 29.50
N ASN A 24 21.31 16.96 30.10
CA ASN A 24 21.16 15.76 30.92
C ASN A 24 21.25 14.45 30.11
N GLY A 25 21.05 14.53 28.79
CA GLY A 25 21.02 13.41 27.86
C GLY A 25 22.34 13.08 27.18
N ILE A 26 23.42 13.83 27.45
CA ILE A 26 24.74 13.60 26.84
C ILE A 26 25.29 12.23 27.27
N SER A 27 25.83 11.47 26.33
CA SER A 27 26.27 10.10 26.59
C SER A 27 27.43 10.07 27.61
N PRO A 28 27.46 9.10 28.56
CA PRO A 28 28.58 8.97 29.50
C PRO A 28 29.94 8.77 28.80
N SER A 29 29.94 8.16 27.60
CA SER A 29 31.11 8.04 26.74
C SER A 29 31.59 9.37 26.16
N THR A 30 30.69 10.32 25.89
CA THR A 30 31.02 11.67 25.42
C THR A 30 31.52 12.53 26.59
N LEU A 31 30.86 12.48 27.75
CA LEU A 31 31.24 13.24 28.96
C LEU A 31 32.67 12.92 29.48
N LEU A 32 33.25 11.79 29.10
CA LEU A 32 34.58 11.37 29.54
C LEU A 32 35.73 12.16 28.88
N ASN A 33 35.49 12.77 27.70
CA ASN A 33 36.51 13.42 26.89
C ASN A 33 35.97 14.56 26.00
N ALA A 34 34.79 15.10 26.31
CA ALA A 34 34.18 16.24 25.60
C ALA A 34 34.16 17.52 26.44
N ALA A 35 34.32 18.66 25.76
CA ALA A 35 33.85 19.95 26.29
C ALA A 35 32.44 20.24 25.76
N ILE A 36 31.55 20.66 26.64
CA ILE A 36 30.15 21.01 26.32
C ILE A 36 30.02 22.53 26.34
N VAL A 37 29.51 23.11 25.27
CA VAL A 37 29.43 24.56 25.06
C VAL A 37 28.04 24.96 24.63
N ILE A 38 27.47 25.97 25.30
CA ILE A 38 26.22 26.59 24.88
C ILE A 38 26.54 27.81 24.01
N ILE A 39 26.09 27.82 22.75
CA ILE A 39 26.22 28.96 21.84
C ILE A 39 25.14 29.99 22.18
N ASN A 40 25.54 31.26 22.33
CA ASN A 40 24.61 32.36 22.58
C ASN A 40 23.90 32.78 21.28
N ALA A 41 22.57 32.74 21.28
CA ALA A 41 21.67 33.09 20.18
C ALA A 41 21.85 34.53 19.65
N GLN A 42 22.48 35.43 20.41
CA GLN A 42 22.67 36.85 20.07
C GLN A 42 24.08 37.19 19.56
N ARG A 43 25.01 36.23 19.52
CA ARG A 43 26.38 36.38 19.01
C ARG A 43 26.57 35.55 17.74
N ASP A 44 27.56 35.89 16.91
CA ASP A 44 27.93 35.05 15.76
C ASP A 44 28.34 33.65 16.24
N GLY A 45 27.66 32.60 15.80
CA GLY A 45 27.94 31.23 16.25
C GLY A 45 29.20 30.63 15.66
N VAL A 46 29.63 31.06 14.46
CA VAL A 46 30.87 30.58 13.84
C VAL A 46 32.07 31.22 14.55
N GLU A 47 31.97 32.48 14.95
CA GLU A 47 32.94 33.14 15.84
C GLU A 47 33.06 32.38 17.17
N GLN A 48 31.94 32.12 17.86
CA GLN A 48 31.92 31.39 19.14
C GLN A 48 32.50 29.97 19.04
N ILE A 49 32.22 29.23 17.97
CA ILE A 49 32.81 27.90 17.75
C ILE A 49 34.32 28.03 17.51
N SER A 50 34.77 29.06 16.78
CA SER A 50 36.20 29.33 16.55
C SER A 50 36.94 29.63 17.86
N GLU A 51 36.39 30.52 18.71
CA GLU A 51 36.92 30.86 20.04
C GLU A 51 37.19 29.62 20.91
N VAL A 52 36.32 28.60 20.79
CA VAL A 52 36.44 27.34 21.52
C VAL A 52 37.43 26.39 20.85
N ILE A 53 37.39 26.22 19.52
CA ILE A 53 38.29 25.31 18.80
C ILE A 53 39.75 25.72 19.02
N ASP A 54 40.07 27.02 19.05
CA ASP A 54 41.44 27.50 19.29
C ASP A 54 41.99 27.13 20.69
N ALA A 55 41.14 26.72 21.63
CA ALA A 55 41.52 26.25 22.96
C ALA A 55 41.81 24.73 23.05
N TYR A 56 41.55 23.96 21.98
CA TYR A 56 41.70 22.50 21.97
C TYR A 56 42.45 22.01 20.73
N GLY A 57 43.33 21.03 20.90
CA GLY A 57 44.03 20.33 19.81
C GLY A 57 43.62 18.86 19.72
N ASP A 58 44.03 18.18 18.65
CA ASP A 58 43.75 16.76 18.39
C ASP A 58 42.24 16.40 18.46
N ILE A 59 41.38 17.30 17.97
CA ILE A 59 39.92 17.13 17.98
C ILE A 59 39.51 16.00 17.03
N LYS A 60 38.69 15.06 17.50
CA LYS A 60 38.22 13.86 16.79
C LYS A 60 36.75 13.94 16.38
N SER A 61 35.88 14.49 17.22
CA SER A 61 34.49 14.76 16.82
C SER A 61 34.00 16.13 17.29
N ILE A 62 33.13 16.71 16.47
CA ILE A 62 32.38 17.93 16.82
C ILE A 62 30.90 17.65 16.57
N HIS A 63 30.08 17.88 17.59
CA HIS A 63 28.64 17.75 17.52
C HIS A 63 28.03 19.15 17.59
N ILE A 64 27.27 19.54 16.58
CA ILE A 64 26.66 20.88 16.47
C ILE A 64 25.14 20.72 16.46
N VAL A 65 24.51 21.16 17.55
CA VAL A 65 23.09 20.98 17.83
C VAL A 65 22.42 22.33 17.81
N SER A 66 21.66 22.58 16.74
CA SER A 66 20.89 23.80 16.54
C SER A 66 19.79 23.55 15.52
N HIS A 67 18.91 24.52 15.33
CA HIS A 67 17.88 24.45 14.29
C HIS A 67 18.53 24.45 12.90
N GLY A 68 18.01 23.62 12.01
CA GLY A 68 18.39 23.57 10.60
C GLY A 68 17.19 23.45 9.68
N GLU A 69 17.45 23.69 8.41
CA GLU A 69 16.56 23.38 7.29
C GLU A 69 17.41 23.08 6.05
N VAL A 70 16.77 22.72 4.93
CA VAL A 70 17.46 22.37 3.67
C VAL A 70 18.54 23.41 3.29
N GLY A 71 19.81 22.98 3.27
CA GLY A 71 20.94 23.80 2.84
C GLY A 71 21.48 24.80 3.86
N PHE A 72 21.05 24.76 5.12
CA PHE A 72 21.62 25.61 6.17
C PHE A 72 21.46 25.08 7.60
N ILE A 73 22.26 25.64 8.51
CA ILE A 73 22.11 25.50 9.96
C ILE A 73 22.20 26.87 10.62
N GLN A 74 21.37 27.13 11.63
CA GLN A 74 21.45 28.35 12.44
C GLN A 74 22.52 28.16 13.52
N LEU A 75 23.39 29.15 13.76
CA LEU A 75 24.43 29.11 14.78
C LEU A 75 24.52 30.49 15.44
N GLY A 76 23.99 30.61 16.66
CA GLY A 76 23.81 31.89 17.32
C GLY A 76 22.94 32.82 16.48
N ALA A 77 23.44 34.02 16.22
CA ALA A 77 22.85 35.00 15.31
C ALA A 77 23.20 34.79 13.82
N THR A 78 23.94 33.73 13.48
CA THR A 78 24.49 33.48 12.13
C THR A 78 23.85 32.27 11.47
N GLN A 79 23.24 32.46 10.30
CA GLN A 79 22.83 31.36 9.44
C GLN A 79 24.02 30.89 8.59
N LEU A 80 24.48 29.65 8.78
CA LEU A 80 25.54 29.05 7.96
C LEU A 80 24.90 28.27 6.81
N CYS A 81 25.04 28.80 5.59
CA CYS A 81 24.46 28.29 4.34
C CYS A 81 25.46 28.48 3.19
N HIS A 82 25.16 27.98 1.99
CA HIS A 82 26.07 28.09 0.84
C HIS A 82 26.52 29.53 0.54
N ALA A 83 25.64 30.53 0.71
CA ALA A 83 25.97 31.93 0.47
C ALA A 83 26.81 32.58 1.59
N THR A 84 26.72 32.10 2.83
CA THR A 84 27.49 32.65 3.97
C THR A 84 28.79 31.89 4.23
N LEU A 85 28.91 30.61 3.81
CA LEU A 85 30.15 29.81 3.95
C LEU A 85 31.38 30.54 3.42
N ASP A 86 31.27 31.24 2.29
CA ASP A 86 32.41 31.95 1.69
C ASP A 86 32.93 33.10 2.58
N ARG A 87 32.06 33.76 3.35
CA ARG A 87 32.46 34.77 4.36
C ARG A 87 33.30 34.16 5.49
N TYR A 88 32.98 32.93 5.89
CA TYR A 88 33.66 32.20 6.97
C TYR A 88 34.82 31.32 6.50
N THR A 89 35.17 31.33 5.20
CA THR A 89 36.24 30.52 4.58
C THR A 89 37.50 30.43 5.45
N ASN A 90 38.04 31.58 5.88
CA ASN A 90 39.28 31.63 6.65
C ASN A 90 39.15 30.97 8.03
N GLN A 91 38.01 31.16 8.72
CA GLN A 91 37.76 30.58 10.04
C GLN A 91 37.55 29.06 9.94
N LEU A 92 36.71 28.61 9.00
CA LEU A 92 36.44 27.19 8.78
C LEU A 92 37.70 26.42 8.32
N GLN A 93 38.55 27.05 7.51
CA GLN A 93 39.87 26.49 7.18
C GLN A 93 40.83 26.52 8.37
N HIS A 94 40.75 27.52 9.25
CA HIS A 94 41.56 27.56 10.47
C HIS A 94 41.22 26.41 11.43
N TRP A 95 39.94 26.04 11.57
CA TRP A 95 39.52 24.90 12.39
C TRP A 95 40.28 23.62 12.03
N SER A 96 40.55 23.40 10.74
CA SER A 96 41.30 22.24 10.24
C SER A 96 42.74 22.12 10.77
N SER A 97 43.29 23.17 11.39
CA SER A 97 44.60 23.13 12.05
C SER A 97 44.60 22.35 13.38
N GLN A 98 43.44 22.18 14.01
CA GLN A 98 43.27 21.44 15.27
C GLN A 98 42.74 20.00 15.07
N PHE A 99 42.59 19.57 13.82
CA PHE A 99 41.82 18.38 13.43
C PHE A 99 42.69 17.15 13.14
N VAL A 100 42.30 15.99 13.68
CA VAL A 100 43.00 14.70 13.46
C VAL A 100 42.08 13.64 12.85
N LYS A 101 41.70 13.85 11.58
CA LYS A 101 40.63 13.13 10.87
C LYS A 101 39.28 13.31 11.56
N THR A 102 38.95 14.56 11.85
CA THR A 102 37.76 14.96 12.60
C THR A 102 36.47 14.63 11.86
N GLU A 103 35.45 14.28 12.63
CA GLU A 103 34.09 14.04 12.15
C GLU A 103 33.15 15.12 12.73
N ILE A 104 32.35 15.78 11.89
CA ILE A 104 31.40 16.81 12.32
C ILE A 104 29.96 16.30 12.12
N PHE A 105 29.16 16.37 13.18
CA PHE A 105 27.77 15.92 13.20
C PHE A 105 26.84 17.13 13.31
N LEU A 106 26.05 17.41 12.28
CA LEU A 106 25.13 18.53 12.19
C LEU A 106 23.70 18.08 12.49
N TYR A 107 23.21 18.35 13.70
CA TYR A 107 21.92 17.86 14.19
C TYR A 107 20.71 18.74 13.78
N GLY A 108 20.89 19.79 12.98
CA GLY A 108 19.72 20.52 12.44
C GLY A 108 18.89 19.66 11.49
N CYS A 109 17.60 19.98 11.33
CA CYS A 109 16.70 19.23 10.46
C CYS A 109 16.98 19.39 8.96
N ARG A 110 16.78 18.32 8.19
CA ARG A 110 16.70 18.28 6.72
C ARG A 110 17.90 18.90 5.97
N ILE A 111 19.02 19.17 6.64
CA ILE A 111 20.15 19.96 6.12
C ILE A 111 20.60 19.45 4.74
N ALA A 112 20.66 18.12 4.56
CA ALA A 112 21.13 17.45 3.35
C ALA A 112 20.00 16.80 2.50
N ALA A 113 18.74 17.12 2.75
CA ALA A 113 17.60 16.47 2.08
C ALA A 113 17.61 16.61 0.55
N THR A 114 17.99 17.78 0.03
CA THR A 114 18.01 18.08 -1.41
C THR A 114 19.43 18.17 -1.97
N ALA A 115 19.57 18.32 -3.30
CA ALA A 115 20.87 18.57 -3.94
C ALA A 115 21.53 19.87 -3.46
N VAL A 116 20.75 20.92 -3.18
CA VAL A 116 21.25 22.18 -2.58
C VAL A 116 21.75 21.92 -1.15
N GLY A 117 21.01 21.11 -0.39
CA GLY A 117 21.40 20.64 0.93
C GLY A 117 22.75 19.94 0.96
N ARG A 118 22.91 18.94 0.08
CA ARG A 118 24.17 18.19 -0.07
C ARG A 118 25.33 19.09 -0.51
N ALA A 119 25.12 19.96 -1.49
CA ALA A 119 26.14 20.91 -1.94
C ALA A 119 26.61 21.89 -0.84
N PHE A 120 25.73 22.27 0.10
CA PHE A 120 26.12 23.00 1.31
C PHE A 120 27.03 22.16 2.21
N VAL A 121 26.62 20.92 2.54
CA VAL A 121 27.39 20.03 3.42
C VAL A 121 28.74 19.64 2.80
N ASP A 122 28.79 19.35 1.49
CA ASP A 122 30.02 19.08 0.74
C ASP A 122 30.98 20.27 0.76
N ARG A 123 30.48 21.51 0.58
CA ARG A 123 31.28 22.74 0.67
C ARG A 123 31.80 22.97 2.08
N PHE A 124 30.98 22.73 3.11
CA PHE A 124 31.38 22.84 4.51
C PHE A 124 32.45 21.80 4.88
N ALA A 125 32.31 20.55 4.43
CA ALA A 125 33.32 19.50 4.57
C ALA A 125 34.63 19.86 3.87
N ALA A 126 34.57 20.40 2.65
CA ALA A 126 35.75 20.82 1.90
C ALA A 126 36.52 21.98 2.57
N LEU A 127 35.81 22.93 3.21
CA LEU A 127 36.41 24.03 3.94
C LEU A 127 37.04 23.58 5.27
N THR A 128 36.33 22.74 6.03
CA THR A 128 36.77 22.24 7.35
C THR A 128 37.75 21.06 7.27
N ARG A 129 37.85 20.39 6.12
CA ARG A 129 38.62 19.14 5.90
C ARG A 129 38.23 17.99 6.82
N ALA A 130 36.98 18.00 7.29
CA ALA A 130 36.39 16.98 8.15
C ALA A 130 35.39 16.11 7.37
N ASN A 131 35.16 14.89 7.84
CA ASN A 131 34.02 14.09 7.38
C ASN A 131 32.77 14.68 8.05
N VAL A 132 31.72 15.00 7.28
CA VAL A 132 30.52 15.64 7.83
C VAL A 132 29.32 14.71 7.69
N ALA A 133 28.58 14.52 8.78
CA ALA A 133 27.32 13.82 8.84
C ALA A 133 26.18 14.82 9.11
N ALA A 134 25.11 14.75 8.34
CA ALA A 134 23.96 15.66 8.41
C ALA A 134 22.65 14.92 8.11
N SER A 135 21.55 15.42 8.64
CA SER A 135 20.23 14.80 8.44
C SER A 135 19.68 15.02 7.02
N THR A 136 18.95 14.03 6.52
CA THR A 136 18.06 14.19 5.34
C THR A 136 16.59 14.36 5.73
N THR A 137 16.30 14.13 7.00
CA THR A 137 14.99 14.09 7.65
C THR A 137 14.98 15.08 8.82
N PRO A 138 13.83 15.35 9.46
CA PRO A 138 13.84 16.05 10.74
C PRO A 138 14.64 15.28 11.81
N VAL A 139 15.25 16.01 12.74
CA VAL A 139 16.01 15.51 13.89
C VAL A 139 15.27 15.96 15.15
N GLY A 140 15.14 15.07 16.14
CA GLY A 140 14.26 15.26 17.30
C GLY A 140 13.14 14.22 17.35
N THR A 141 12.00 14.59 17.91
CA THR A 141 10.94 13.65 18.30
C THR A 141 10.23 12.99 17.11
N ALA A 142 9.99 11.68 17.22
CA ALA A 142 9.23 10.91 16.23
C ALA A 142 7.78 11.38 16.08
N LYS A 143 7.19 12.00 17.12
CA LYS A 143 5.85 12.60 17.08
C LYS A 143 5.72 13.72 16.03
N LEU A 144 6.83 14.37 15.67
CA LEU A 144 6.92 15.49 14.72
C LEU A 144 7.74 15.10 13.47
N GLY A 145 7.88 13.80 13.19
CA GLY A 145 8.63 13.28 12.05
C GLY A 145 10.15 13.27 12.21
N GLY A 146 10.67 13.47 13.43
CA GLY A 146 12.09 13.39 13.74
C GLY A 146 12.59 11.97 14.00
N ASN A 147 13.81 11.63 13.57
CA ASN A 147 14.38 10.28 13.75
C ASN A 147 15.81 10.25 14.33
N TRP A 148 16.38 11.42 14.63
CA TRP A 148 17.77 11.62 15.06
C TRP A 148 18.87 11.09 14.12
N GLN A 149 18.52 10.69 12.90
CA GLN A 149 19.49 10.14 11.95
C GLN A 149 20.23 11.24 11.19
N LEU A 150 21.50 10.96 10.90
CA LEU A 150 22.39 11.83 10.12
C LEU A 150 22.76 11.09 8.83
N ASP A 151 21.72 10.79 8.05
CA ASP A 151 21.73 9.85 6.92
C ASP A 151 22.68 10.25 5.76
N PHE A 152 22.97 11.54 5.60
CA PHE A 152 23.92 12.01 4.61
C PHE A 152 25.30 12.16 5.23
N THR A 153 26.30 11.53 4.61
CA THR A 153 27.71 11.66 5.02
C THR A 153 28.58 11.98 3.81
N THR A 154 29.52 12.93 3.95
CA THR A 154 30.47 13.27 2.88
C THR A 154 31.59 12.23 2.73
N ALA A 155 31.84 11.48 3.80
CA ALA A 155 32.67 10.29 3.87
C ALA A 155 32.31 9.50 5.14
N PRO A 156 32.67 8.20 5.25
CA PRO A 156 32.29 7.37 6.39
C PRO A 156 32.71 7.97 7.74
N VAL A 157 31.75 8.10 8.66
CA VAL A 157 31.96 8.51 10.06
C VAL A 157 31.88 7.31 11.01
N ARG A 158 32.51 7.40 12.19
CA ARG A 158 32.69 6.27 13.14
C ARG A 158 32.49 6.64 14.59
N SER A 159 32.43 7.92 14.94
CA SER A 159 32.19 8.39 16.30
C SER A 159 30.74 8.14 16.72
N ALA A 160 30.53 7.87 18.00
CA ALA A 160 29.18 7.76 18.56
C ALA A 160 28.47 9.12 18.56
N LEU A 161 27.13 9.11 18.52
CA LEU A 161 26.33 10.32 18.68
C LEU A 161 26.50 10.89 20.10
N ALA A 162 26.34 12.22 20.24
CA ALA A 162 26.53 12.90 21.52
C ALA A 162 25.52 12.50 22.62
N PHE A 163 24.35 11.98 22.26
CA PHE A 163 23.22 11.76 23.17
C PHE A 163 22.87 10.27 23.35
N THR A 164 22.29 9.92 24.50
CA THR A 164 21.78 8.57 24.76
C THR A 164 20.50 8.28 23.96
N SER A 165 20.21 6.99 23.73
CA SER A 165 18.94 6.52 23.14
C SER A 165 17.73 7.06 23.88
N ASP A 166 17.82 7.11 25.20
CA ASP A 166 16.72 7.49 26.08
C ASP A 166 16.47 9.00 25.97
N ALA A 167 17.53 9.83 25.95
CA ALA A 167 17.40 11.26 25.72
C ALA A 167 16.81 11.58 24.34
N MET A 168 17.30 10.92 23.28
CA MET A 168 16.82 11.12 21.92
C MET A 168 15.34 10.70 21.76
N SER A 169 14.94 9.56 22.33
CA SER A 169 13.57 9.05 22.23
C SER A 169 12.55 9.78 23.10
N SER A 170 12.98 10.36 24.23
CA SER A 170 12.13 11.12 25.15
C SER A 170 12.09 12.64 24.89
N TYR A 171 12.96 13.16 24.01
CA TYR A 171 12.91 14.57 23.62
C TYR A 171 11.60 14.89 22.88
N GLU A 172 11.00 16.04 23.18
CA GLU A 172 9.63 16.38 22.76
C GLU A 172 9.54 17.32 21.55
N PHE A 173 10.67 17.85 21.07
CA PHE A 173 10.74 18.87 20.02
C PHE A 173 11.53 18.37 18.79
N THR A 174 11.59 19.18 17.74
CA THR A 174 12.42 18.94 16.55
C THR A 174 13.25 20.16 16.21
N PHE A 175 14.48 19.95 15.78
CA PHE A 175 15.41 21.00 15.37
C PHE A 175 15.10 21.60 13.98
N ASN A 176 13.82 21.65 13.59
CA ASN A 176 13.39 22.43 12.45
C ASN A 176 13.57 23.88 12.85
N LEU A 177 14.04 24.77 11.97
CA LEU A 177 13.51 26.13 12.10
C LEU A 177 12.02 26.00 11.82
N LEU A 178 11.18 26.23 12.84
CA LEU A 178 9.78 26.49 12.58
C LEU A 178 9.74 27.54 11.46
N PRO A 179 9.01 27.30 10.35
CA PRO A 179 8.92 28.25 9.25
C PRO A 179 8.00 29.40 9.68
N ASN A 180 8.46 30.15 10.67
CA ASN A 180 7.94 31.41 11.14
C ASN A 180 8.42 32.51 10.18
N LEU A 181 8.29 32.26 8.87
CA LEU A 181 8.67 33.17 7.80
C LEU A 181 7.60 34.23 7.63
N ILE A 182 7.90 35.42 8.13
CA ILE A 182 7.07 36.59 7.96
C ILE A 182 7.39 37.21 6.60
N TYR A 183 6.48 37.01 5.65
CA TYR A 183 6.45 37.71 4.37
C TYR A 183 5.87 39.11 4.57
N SER A 184 6.68 40.14 4.32
CA SER A 184 6.32 41.54 4.57
C SER A 184 6.77 42.46 3.44
N ILE A 185 6.19 43.66 3.34
CA ILE A 185 6.56 44.64 2.31
C ILE A 185 6.97 45.97 2.95
N SER A 186 8.08 46.54 2.46
CA SER A 186 8.55 47.88 2.84
C SER A 186 9.11 48.59 1.59
N GLY A 187 8.29 49.46 0.97
CA GLY A 187 8.59 50.08 -0.32
C GLY A 187 8.61 49.04 -1.46
N ASP A 188 9.60 49.11 -2.34
CA ASP A 188 9.79 48.21 -3.49
C ASP A 188 10.43 46.85 -3.10
N LYS A 189 10.39 46.48 -1.83
CA LYS A 189 11.07 45.29 -1.28
C LYS A 189 10.09 44.41 -0.51
N VAL A 190 10.05 43.14 -0.89
CA VAL A 190 9.46 42.08 -0.05
C VAL A 190 10.55 41.61 0.92
N ASN A 191 10.38 41.82 2.22
CA ASN A 191 11.32 41.36 3.25
C ASN A 191 10.77 40.09 3.92
N TYR A 192 11.68 39.18 4.24
CA TYR A 192 11.38 37.89 4.89
C TYR A 192 12.10 37.88 6.23
N THR A 193 11.40 37.57 7.30
CA THR A 193 12.00 37.56 8.65
C THR A 193 11.60 36.30 9.40
N SER A 194 12.56 35.64 10.03
CA SER A 194 12.33 34.54 10.97
C SER A 194 12.06 35.09 12.37
N ILE A 195 11.01 34.60 13.04
CA ILE A 195 10.65 35.03 14.41
C ILE A 195 11.77 34.68 15.43
N ASN A 196 12.65 33.72 15.14
CA ASN A 196 13.67 33.25 16.09
C ASN A 196 14.99 34.08 16.05
N GLY A 197 15.00 35.22 15.35
CA GLY A 197 16.06 36.23 15.42
C GLY A 197 17.14 36.11 14.33
N GLY A 198 17.44 37.22 13.65
CA GLY A 198 18.53 37.26 12.66
C GLY A 198 18.37 38.20 11.46
N GLY A 199 17.96 39.46 11.66
CA GLY A 199 18.16 40.54 10.68
C GLY A 199 17.24 40.59 9.44
N ASN A 200 17.25 41.75 8.78
CA ASN A 200 16.68 41.93 7.45
C ASN A 200 17.58 41.24 6.41
N PHE A 201 17.19 40.06 5.94
CA PHE A 201 17.72 39.55 4.67
C PHE A 201 17.12 40.35 3.52
N ALA A 202 17.98 40.87 2.65
CA ALA A 202 17.51 41.58 1.47
C ALA A 202 16.79 40.59 0.53
N PRO A 203 15.61 40.92 -0.04
CA PRO A 203 15.26 40.35 -1.32
C PRO A 203 16.38 40.71 -2.28
N VAL A 204 17.13 39.72 -2.75
CA VAL A 204 18.14 39.90 -3.81
C VAL A 204 17.36 40.03 -5.12
N ASN A 205 16.76 41.22 -5.24
CA ASN A 205 15.62 41.64 -6.04
C ASN A 205 14.38 40.72 -5.86
N PRO A 206 13.18 41.26 -6.08
CA PRO A 206 12.22 40.67 -7.02
C PRO A 206 12.91 40.08 -8.28
N ILE A 207 13.55 38.91 -8.10
CA ILE A 207 14.41 38.04 -8.97
C ILE A 207 15.95 38.04 -8.75
N THR A 208 16.76 39.00 -9.25
CA THR A 208 18.24 38.84 -9.43
C THR A 208 19.26 39.64 -8.56
N GLY A 209 18.90 40.63 -7.73
CA GLY A 209 19.79 41.57 -6.98
C GLY A 209 20.60 42.56 -7.83
N LEU A 210 20.92 42.11 -9.03
CA LEU A 210 21.11 42.89 -10.24
C LEU A 210 19.72 43.27 -10.83
N PRO A 211 19.64 44.01 -11.94
CA PRO A 211 18.38 44.20 -12.66
C PRO A 211 17.80 42.85 -13.11
N VAL A 212 16.48 42.69 -13.04
CA VAL A 212 15.83 41.61 -13.80
C VAL A 212 15.98 41.96 -15.27
N ASN A 213 16.50 41.04 -16.08
CA ASN A 213 16.43 41.24 -17.53
C ASN A 213 14.95 41.17 -17.93
N ASN A 214 14.45 42.30 -18.47
CA ASN A 214 13.05 42.65 -18.76
C ASN A 214 12.22 43.13 -17.54
N THR A 215 12.47 44.39 -17.21
CA THR A 215 11.51 45.45 -16.83
C THR A 215 10.07 45.05 -16.51
N LEU A 216 9.66 45.27 -15.25
CA LEU A 216 8.46 46.02 -14.85
C LEU A 216 8.59 46.39 -13.36
N ALA A 217 8.52 47.68 -13.02
CA ALA A 217 8.69 48.15 -11.64
C ALA A 217 7.34 48.37 -10.96
N PHE A 218 7.11 47.73 -9.81
CA PHE A 218 5.86 47.82 -9.06
C PHE A 218 6.11 48.11 -7.57
N THR A 219 5.93 49.36 -7.16
CA THR A 219 5.58 49.71 -5.77
C THR A 219 4.28 48.98 -5.39
N THR A 220 4.18 48.36 -4.22
CA THR A 220 3.01 47.55 -3.79
C THR A 220 2.43 48.03 -2.46
N ASN A 221 1.10 47.86 -2.30
CA ASN A 221 0.36 48.35 -1.11
C ASN A 221 -0.28 47.27 -0.24
N ALA A 222 -0.53 46.09 -0.81
CA ALA A 222 -1.16 44.99 -0.10
C ALA A 222 -0.71 43.66 -0.70
N VAL A 223 -0.63 42.62 0.14
CA VAL A 223 -0.18 41.27 -0.21
C VAL A 223 -0.98 40.21 0.53
N ALA A 224 -1.29 39.09 -0.13
CA ALA A 224 -1.87 37.92 0.53
C ALA A 224 -1.37 36.64 -0.14
N ARG A 225 -1.08 35.63 0.67
CA ARG A 225 -0.76 34.27 0.19
C ARG A 225 -2.03 33.55 -0.21
N ASP A 226 -2.00 32.89 -1.36
CA ASP A 226 -3.02 31.94 -1.77
C ASP A 226 -2.95 30.67 -0.88
N PRO A 227 -3.98 30.37 -0.07
CA PRO A 227 -3.98 29.23 0.83
C PRO A 227 -4.03 27.88 0.08
N LEU A 228 -4.44 27.88 -1.19
CA LEU A 228 -4.50 26.68 -2.05
C LEU A 228 -3.21 26.44 -2.83
N SER A 229 -2.26 27.38 -2.82
CA SER A 229 -1.00 27.27 -3.56
C SER A 229 0.03 26.41 -2.81
N SER A 230 0.44 25.30 -3.42
CA SER A 230 1.57 24.47 -2.96
C SER A 230 2.87 25.27 -2.87
N ASN A 231 3.16 26.08 -3.89
CA ASN A 231 4.31 27.00 -3.92
C ASN A 231 4.13 28.25 -3.05
N GLN A 232 3.06 28.38 -2.26
CA GLN A 232 2.81 29.55 -1.40
C GLN A 232 2.79 30.88 -2.18
N ILE A 233 2.22 30.89 -3.40
CA ILE A 233 2.18 32.06 -4.28
C ILE A 233 1.56 33.27 -3.54
N LEU A 234 2.27 34.38 -3.55
CA LEU A 234 1.82 35.66 -3.03
C LEU A 234 1.16 36.46 -4.14
N TYR A 235 -0.02 37.00 -3.89
CA TYR A 235 -0.67 37.97 -4.76
C TYR A 235 -0.45 39.37 -4.20
N TYR A 236 -0.29 40.36 -5.08
CA TYR A 236 -0.05 41.75 -4.71
C TYR A 236 -0.79 42.73 -5.61
N ILE A 237 -1.08 43.93 -5.10
CA ILE A 237 -1.63 45.04 -5.89
C ILE A 237 -0.59 46.15 -6.04
N SER A 238 -0.37 46.56 -7.29
CA SER A 238 0.50 47.68 -7.62
C SER A 238 -0.11 49.01 -7.18
N ALA A 239 0.64 49.72 -6.33
CA ALA A 239 0.27 50.99 -5.72
C ALA A 239 0.09 52.14 -6.73
N ILE A 240 0.68 52.02 -7.92
CA ILE A 240 0.73 53.07 -8.97
C ILE A 240 -0.06 52.72 -10.23
N SER A 241 -0.45 51.46 -10.43
CA SER A 241 -1.04 51.00 -11.71
C SER A 241 -2.37 50.27 -11.61
N ASN A 242 -2.90 50.01 -10.40
CA ASN A 242 -4.14 49.27 -10.17
C ASN A 242 -4.15 47.86 -10.81
N ARG A 243 -2.96 47.24 -10.92
CA ARG A 243 -2.78 45.89 -11.47
C ARG A 243 -2.65 44.86 -10.36
N LEU A 244 -3.18 43.67 -10.61
CA LEU A 244 -2.94 42.48 -9.81
C LEU A 244 -1.71 41.76 -10.37
N GLY A 245 -0.80 41.35 -9.50
CA GLY A 245 0.29 40.45 -9.85
C GLY A 245 0.36 39.29 -8.88
N SER A 246 1.10 38.26 -9.26
CA SER A 246 1.50 37.16 -8.38
C SER A 246 3.01 36.98 -8.39
N TRP A 247 3.52 36.36 -7.33
CA TRP A 247 4.93 36.02 -7.16
C TRP A 247 5.06 34.67 -6.47
N ASP A 248 5.88 33.79 -7.04
CA ASP A 248 6.18 32.46 -6.53
C ASP A 248 7.49 32.50 -5.71
N PRO A 249 7.46 32.28 -4.38
CA PRO A 249 8.66 32.25 -3.55
C PRO A 249 9.61 31.08 -3.82
N VAL A 250 9.12 29.98 -4.37
CA VAL A 250 9.92 28.77 -4.64
C VAL A 250 10.73 28.95 -5.93
N THR A 251 10.13 29.52 -6.97
CA THR A 251 10.81 29.73 -8.27
C THR A 251 11.35 31.15 -8.46
N GLY A 252 10.97 32.09 -7.59
CA GLY A 252 11.23 33.53 -7.73
C GLY A 252 10.37 34.23 -8.79
N THR A 253 9.54 33.50 -9.54
CA THR A 253 8.84 34.01 -10.73
C THR A 253 7.76 35.03 -10.37
N ALA A 254 7.79 36.21 -11.00
CA ALA A 254 6.71 37.20 -10.92
C ALA A 254 5.84 37.16 -12.19
N THR A 255 4.52 37.23 -12.02
CA THR A 255 3.54 37.27 -13.12
C THR A 255 2.62 38.48 -12.98
N ASP A 256 2.48 39.28 -14.03
CA ASP A 256 1.47 40.34 -14.13
C ASP A 256 0.14 39.71 -14.58
N LEU A 257 -0.87 39.71 -13.69
CA LEU A 257 -2.17 39.09 -13.93
C LEU A 257 -3.17 40.03 -14.62
N GLY A 258 -2.83 41.33 -14.74
CA GLY A 258 -3.61 42.31 -15.49
C GLY A 258 -4.15 43.47 -14.65
N LEU A 259 -4.88 44.35 -15.33
CA LEU A 259 -5.56 45.50 -14.72
C LEU A 259 -6.79 45.04 -13.96
N ILE A 260 -6.96 45.51 -12.72
CA ILE A 260 -8.18 45.27 -11.96
C ILE A 260 -9.31 46.10 -12.58
N THR A 261 -10.39 45.42 -12.98
CA THR A 261 -11.53 46.00 -13.69
C THR A 261 -12.84 45.48 -13.09
N GLY A 262 -13.94 46.23 -13.11
CA GLY A 262 -15.20 45.72 -12.54
C GLY A 262 -16.17 46.80 -12.06
N ALA A 263 -17.27 46.36 -11.46
CA ALA A 263 -18.35 47.24 -11.00
C ALA A 263 -17.84 48.20 -9.91
N GLY A 264 -17.96 49.50 -10.17
CA GLY A 264 -17.47 50.56 -9.28
C GLY A 264 -15.98 50.91 -9.42
N ASN A 265 -15.22 50.18 -10.26
CA ASN A 265 -13.79 50.35 -10.54
C ASN A 265 -13.01 50.98 -9.37
N PRO A 266 -12.83 50.24 -8.25
CA PRO A 266 -12.10 50.78 -7.12
C PRO A 266 -10.67 51.08 -7.60
N ASN A 267 -10.29 52.35 -7.53
CA ASN A 267 -8.90 52.74 -7.73
C ASN A 267 -8.10 52.32 -6.50
N LEU A 268 -7.60 51.08 -6.47
CA LEU A 268 -6.86 50.48 -5.35
C LEU A 268 -5.42 51.03 -5.23
N GLN A 269 -5.02 51.98 -6.09
CA GLN A 269 -3.81 52.78 -5.92
C GLN A 269 -3.78 53.45 -4.54
N GLY A 270 -2.59 53.58 -3.96
CA GLY A 270 -2.35 54.17 -2.64
C GLY A 270 -2.93 53.46 -1.40
N SER A 271 -4.00 52.66 -1.48
CA SER A 271 -4.72 52.18 -0.28
C SER A 271 -5.49 50.87 -0.40
N ALA A 272 -5.09 49.95 -1.28
CA ALA A 272 -5.61 48.58 -1.29
C ALA A 272 -5.42 47.88 0.07
N ARG A 273 -6.27 46.89 0.36
CA ARG A 273 -6.07 45.85 1.39
C ARG A 273 -6.59 44.53 0.84
N MET A 274 -6.01 43.40 1.20
CA MET A 274 -6.41 42.10 0.65
C MET A 274 -6.30 40.95 1.65
N ALA A 275 -7.13 39.92 1.45
CA ALA A 275 -6.98 38.63 2.09
C ALA A 275 -7.61 37.53 1.24
N PHE A 276 -7.01 36.34 1.26
CA PHE A 276 -7.67 35.14 0.79
C PHE A 276 -8.54 34.52 1.88
N ARG A 277 -9.69 33.99 1.47
CA ARG A 277 -10.47 33.03 2.25
C ARG A 277 -10.00 31.61 1.89
N ASP A 278 -10.13 30.65 2.80
CA ASP A 278 -9.62 29.28 2.67
C ASP A 278 -10.08 28.52 1.41
N ASN A 279 -11.12 28.99 0.73
CA ASN A 279 -11.58 28.45 -0.55
C ASN A 279 -10.85 29.03 -1.78
N GLY A 280 -9.77 29.78 -1.59
CA GLY A 280 -9.00 30.43 -2.66
C GLY A 280 -9.62 31.72 -3.22
N GLN A 281 -10.73 32.19 -2.65
CA GLN A 281 -11.33 33.46 -3.08
C GLN A 281 -10.54 34.63 -2.50
N LEU A 282 -9.89 35.41 -3.38
CA LEU A 282 -9.27 36.68 -3.03
C LEU A 282 -10.35 37.75 -2.80
N TYR A 283 -10.28 38.41 -1.64
CA TYR A 283 -11.05 39.61 -1.34
C TYR A 283 -10.12 40.82 -1.25
N VAL A 284 -10.60 41.97 -1.70
CA VAL A 284 -9.92 43.25 -1.57
C VAL A 284 -10.87 44.29 -0.97
N MET A 285 -10.35 45.20 -0.17
CA MET A 285 -11.11 46.32 0.39
C MET A 285 -10.54 47.65 -0.08
N ARG A 286 -11.45 48.61 -0.25
CA ARG A 286 -11.13 50.03 -0.31
C ARG A 286 -12.06 50.78 0.63
N ASP A 287 -11.51 51.65 1.47
CA ASP A 287 -12.25 52.36 2.51
C ASP A 287 -13.00 51.37 3.42
N ASN A 288 -14.33 51.28 3.31
CA ASN A 288 -15.17 50.30 4.01
C ASN A 288 -15.87 49.30 3.06
N THR A 289 -15.53 49.31 1.77
CA THR A 289 -16.23 48.52 0.74
C THR A 289 -15.40 47.33 0.31
N LEU A 290 -15.99 46.14 0.42
CA LEU A 290 -15.36 44.86 0.08
C LEU A 290 -15.73 44.43 -1.35
N TYR A 291 -14.74 43.92 -2.07
CA TYR A 291 -14.86 43.37 -3.42
C TYR A 291 -14.26 41.97 -3.45
N ALA A 292 -14.86 41.06 -4.20
CA ALA A 292 -14.27 39.76 -4.53
C ALA A 292 -13.53 39.89 -5.87
N VAL A 293 -12.30 39.40 -5.95
CA VAL A 293 -11.48 39.43 -7.17
C VAL A 293 -11.50 38.07 -7.82
N SER A 294 -11.87 37.99 -9.11
CA SER A 294 -11.65 36.79 -9.90
C SER A 294 -10.15 36.61 -10.15
N THR A 295 -9.59 35.56 -9.55
CA THR A 295 -8.20 35.10 -9.77
C THR A 295 -8.05 34.24 -11.03
N GLY A 296 -9.17 33.92 -11.70
CA GLY A 296 -9.22 32.97 -12.81
C GLY A 296 -9.24 31.51 -12.33
N SER A 297 -10.01 30.66 -13.01
CA SER A 297 -10.09 29.24 -12.68
C SER A 297 -8.84 28.49 -13.15
N GLY A 298 -7.85 28.37 -12.26
CA GLY A 298 -6.67 27.52 -12.45
C GLY A 298 -5.53 28.19 -13.20
N LEU A 299 -4.61 28.82 -12.46
CA LEU A 299 -3.31 29.27 -12.99
C LEU A 299 -2.31 28.11 -13.08
N GLY A 300 -2.67 27.09 -13.86
CA GLY A 300 -1.68 26.25 -14.54
C GLY A 300 -1.06 27.05 -15.70
N ALA A 301 0.17 26.72 -16.08
CA ALA A 301 0.99 27.52 -16.99
C ALA A 301 0.27 27.98 -18.29
N GLY A 302 0.13 29.31 -18.43
CA GLY A 302 -0.02 29.98 -19.73
C GLY A 302 -1.40 29.97 -20.41
N ASN A 303 -2.35 30.80 -19.94
CA ASN A 303 -3.37 31.36 -20.84
C ASN A 303 -3.83 32.76 -20.39
N SER A 304 -4.07 33.66 -21.35
CA SER A 304 -4.24 35.11 -21.14
C SER A 304 -5.70 35.56 -21.16
N THR A 305 -6.54 35.04 -20.27
CA THR A 305 -7.95 35.45 -20.13
C THR A 305 -8.21 36.16 -18.80
N ALA A 306 -7.96 37.47 -18.79
CA ALA A 306 -8.48 38.49 -17.85
C ALA A 306 -8.71 38.04 -16.38
N ALA A 307 -7.64 37.73 -15.66
CA ALA A 307 -7.67 37.78 -14.20
C ALA A 307 -7.82 39.24 -13.71
N GLY A 308 -8.35 39.43 -12.49
CA GLY A 308 -8.52 40.76 -11.89
C GLY A 308 -9.91 41.38 -12.04
N THR A 309 -10.94 40.65 -12.50
CA THR A 309 -12.31 41.20 -12.50
C THR A 309 -12.87 41.27 -11.08
N THR A 310 -13.27 42.46 -10.63
CA THR A 310 -13.87 42.72 -9.31
C THR A 310 -15.38 42.66 -9.37
N THR A 311 -15.96 41.94 -8.40
CA THR A 311 -17.39 41.96 -8.09
C THR A 311 -17.58 42.67 -6.75
N LEU A 312 -18.45 43.67 -6.71
CA LEU A 312 -18.84 44.32 -5.45
C LEU A 312 -19.51 43.30 -4.53
N VAL A 313 -19.00 43.14 -3.31
CA VAL A 313 -19.62 42.27 -2.29
C VAL A 313 -20.60 43.09 -1.47
N ALA A 314 -20.10 44.03 -0.66
CA ALA A 314 -20.91 45.00 0.07
C ALA A 314 -20.04 46.11 0.70
N PRO A 315 -20.60 47.29 0.97
CA PRO A 315 -20.10 48.18 2.02
C PRO A 315 -20.30 47.53 3.40
N ILE A 316 -19.24 47.46 4.20
CA ILE A 316 -19.29 46.93 5.56
C ILE A 316 -19.65 48.06 6.53
N SER A 317 -20.90 48.06 7.00
CA SER A 317 -21.38 49.00 8.01
C SER A 317 -20.68 48.77 9.36
N GLY A 318 -20.40 49.85 10.10
CA GLY A 318 -19.70 49.79 11.40
C GLY A 318 -18.18 49.95 11.32
N LEU A 319 -17.56 49.88 10.13
CA LEU A 319 -16.17 50.31 9.94
C LEU A 319 -16.08 51.85 9.84
N PRO A 320 -15.04 52.50 10.38
CA PRO A 320 -14.81 53.92 10.21
C PRO A 320 -14.57 54.29 8.74
N THR A 321 -15.10 55.42 8.28
CA THR A 321 -14.91 55.89 6.90
C THR A 321 -13.45 56.21 6.61
N GLY A 322 -12.97 55.80 5.42
CA GLY A 322 -11.59 56.00 4.96
C GLY A 322 -10.53 55.14 5.66
N ASN A 323 -10.92 54.11 6.42
CA ASN A 323 -10.01 53.38 7.33
C ASN A 323 -10.32 51.88 7.46
N GLY A 324 -10.34 51.18 6.33
CA GLY A 324 -10.06 49.75 6.31
C GLY A 324 -8.54 49.54 6.35
N GLY A 325 -8.03 49.05 7.47
CA GLY A 325 -6.66 48.54 7.57
C GLY A 325 -6.57 47.09 7.10
N ASP A 326 -5.43 46.48 7.40
CA ASP A 326 -5.12 45.12 6.96
C ASP A 326 -6.11 44.10 7.54
N MET A 327 -6.30 42.99 6.85
CA MET A 327 -7.35 42.03 7.16
C MET A 327 -6.88 40.60 6.99
N ALA A 328 -7.48 39.69 7.76
CA ALA A 328 -7.19 38.27 7.68
C ALA A 328 -8.45 37.44 7.92
N PHE A 329 -8.70 36.45 7.07
CA PHE A 329 -9.69 35.42 7.36
C PHE A 329 -9.14 34.46 8.42
N ASP A 330 -10.02 34.02 9.31
CA ASP A 330 -9.73 33.04 10.36
C ASP A 330 -9.67 31.62 9.75
N PRO A 331 -8.50 30.94 9.75
CA PRO A 331 -8.37 29.61 9.16
C PRO A 331 -9.07 28.50 9.97
N ALA A 332 -9.42 28.77 11.24
CA ALA A 332 -10.25 27.88 12.04
C ALA A 332 -11.76 28.15 11.84
N ASN A 333 -12.11 29.31 11.26
CA ASN A 333 -13.48 29.70 10.98
C ASN A 333 -13.55 30.53 9.68
N PRO A 334 -13.56 29.90 8.49
CA PRO A 334 -13.50 30.57 7.17
C PRO A 334 -14.66 31.54 6.88
N ASN A 335 -15.63 31.68 7.78
CA ASN A 335 -16.70 32.66 7.71
C ASN A 335 -16.38 33.94 8.50
N VAL A 336 -15.22 34.06 9.14
CA VAL A 336 -14.83 35.20 9.97
C VAL A 336 -13.66 35.94 9.34
N LEU A 337 -13.82 37.25 9.18
CA LEU A 337 -12.80 38.19 8.71
C LEU A 337 -12.48 39.17 9.84
N TYR A 338 -11.21 39.22 10.22
CA TYR A 338 -10.67 40.23 11.13
C TYR A 338 -10.09 41.39 10.33
N ILE A 339 -10.32 42.63 10.79
CA ILE A 339 -9.90 43.86 10.10
C ILE A 339 -9.30 44.80 11.16
N ALA A 340 -8.09 45.31 10.93
CA ALA A 340 -7.52 46.40 11.72
C ALA A 340 -8.11 47.75 11.26
N GLY A 341 -8.41 48.65 12.18
CA GLY A 341 -8.76 50.04 11.87
C GLY A 341 -7.55 50.95 11.97
N THR A 342 -7.05 51.48 10.85
CA THR A 342 -5.83 52.30 10.78
C THR A 342 -5.90 53.62 11.55
N SER A 343 -7.07 54.25 11.64
CA SER A 343 -7.25 55.50 12.42
C SER A 343 -7.72 55.26 13.85
N THR A 344 -8.31 54.10 14.13
CA THR A 344 -8.89 53.77 15.44
C THR A 344 -8.01 52.83 16.27
N ASN A 345 -6.91 52.32 15.71
CA ASN A 345 -6.02 51.32 16.31
C ASN A 345 -6.83 50.22 17.01
N SER A 346 -7.82 49.67 16.31
CA SER A 346 -8.84 48.78 16.88
C SER A 346 -9.07 47.58 15.97
N LEU A 347 -9.34 46.43 16.57
CA LEU A 347 -9.68 45.21 15.86
C LEU A 347 -11.20 45.12 15.65
N TYR A 348 -11.62 44.83 14.43
CA TYR A 348 -13.00 44.58 14.05
C TYR A 348 -13.16 43.14 13.53
N ARG A 349 -14.36 42.59 13.69
CA ARG A 349 -14.76 41.28 13.19
C ARG A 349 -16.00 41.37 12.32
N VAL A 350 -15.96 40.71 11.17
CA VAL A 350 -17.07 40.57 10.22
C VAL A 350 -17.35 39.07 10.03
N THR A 351 -18.62 38.67 10.04
CA THR A 351 -19.04 37.28 9.81
C THR A 351 -19.78 37.17 8.49
N PHE A 352 -19.49 36.14 7.70
CA PHE A 352 -20.09 35.88 6.40
C PHE A 352 -21.16 34.80 6.49
N THR A 353 -22.31 35.06 5.85
CA THR A 353 -23.31 34.04 5.53
C THR A 353 -23.26 33.81 4.03
N GLY A 354 -22.59 32.73 3.61
CA GLY A 354 -22.26 32.50 2.20
C GLY A 354 -21.25 33.54 1.69
N ALA A 355 -21.67 34.37 0.74
CA ALA A 355 -20.89 35.50 0.21
C ALA A 355 -21.21 36.84 0.90
N THR A 356 -22.26 36.92 1.72
CA THR A 356 -22.76 38.17 2.30
C THR A 356 -22.11 38.46 3.66
N PRO A 357 -21.40 39.59 3.85
CA PRO A 357 -20.83 39.99 5.14
C PRO A 357 -21.86 40.61 6.08
N SER A 358 -21.64 40.46 7.38
CA SER A 358 -22.35 41.19 8.44
C SER A 358 -21.86 42.64 8.56
N ALA A 359 -22.53 43.41 9.43
CA ALA A 359 -21.90 44.62 9.99
C ALA A 359 -20.63 44.25 10.78
N ALA A 360 -19.66 45.15 10.81
CA ALA A 360 -18.44 45.01 11.60
C ALA A 360 -18.73 45.19 13.10
N THR A 361 -18.26 44.24 13.90
CA THR A 361 -18.28 44.29 15.37
C THR A 361 -16.92 44.75 15.86
N LEU A 362 -16.86 45.81 16.68
CA LEU A 362 -15.63 46.19 17.39
C LEU A 362 -15.29 45.11 18.44
N ILE A 363 -14.08 44.56 18.36
CA ILE A 363 -13.55 43.58 19.31
C ILE A 363 -12.78 44.29 20.45
N GLY A 364 -12.01 45.32 20.12
CA GLY A 364 -11.34 46.18 21.11
C GLY A 364 -10.14 46.93 20.56
N ALA A 365 -9.50 47.71 21.42
CA ALA A 365 -8.36 48.55 21.06
C ALA A 365 -7.04 47.75 21.06
N MET A 366 -6.28 47.88 19.98
CA MET A 366 -4.96 47.29 19.77
C MET A 366 -3.83 48.08 20.44
N GLY A 367 -4.09 49.32 20.88
CA GLY A 367 -3.15 50.13 21.67
C GLY A 367 -2.01 50.79 20.88
N ALA A 368 -1.77 50.38 19.63
CA ALA A 368 -0.82 51.01 18.71
C ALA A 368 -1.25 50.84 17.24
N SER A 369 -0.60 51.58 16.33
CA SER A 369 -0.81 51.43 14.88
C SER A 369 -0.43 50.02 14.47
N SER A 370 -1.41 49.28 13.96
CA SER A 370 -1.27 47.87 13.62
C SER A 370 -1.33 47.69 12.11
N ALA A 371 -0.18 47.45 11.50
CA ALA A 371 -0.03 47.23 10.06
C ALA A 371 0.31 45.75 9.76
N GLY A 372 -0.23 45.23 8.67
CA GLY A 372 -0.29 43.79 8.37
C GLY A 372 -1.17 43.06 9.37
N LEU A 373 -2.20 42.35 8.92
CA LEU A 373 -2.89 41.35 9.73
C LEU A 373 -2.79 40.00 9.02
N ALA A 374 -2.32 38.99 9.73
CA ALA A 374 -2.29 37.64 9.19
C ALA A 374 -2.33 36.58 10.31
N PHE A 375 -2.91 35.42 10.01
CA PHE A 375 -2.87 34.29 10.92
C PHE A 375 -1.55 33.50 10.82
N GLY A 376 -1.14 32.95 11.95
CA GLY A 376 0.03 32.11 12.10
C GLY A 376 -0.23 30.61 11.92
N PRO A 377 0.83 29.78 11.94
CA PRO A 377 0.73 28.32 11.80
C PRO A 377 0.07 27.69 13.04
N ASP A 378 0.14 28.40 14.15
CA ASP A 378 -0.40 28.10 15.46
C ASP A 378 -1.85 28.60 15.64
N GLY A 379 -2.46 29.13 14.58
CA GLY A 379 -3.83 29.67 14.59
C GLY A 379 -3.98 31.01 15.32
N ASN A 380 -2.89 31.65 15.76
CA ASN A 380 -2.97 32.98 16.38
C ASN A 380 -2.99 34.09 15.31
N LEU A 381 -3.67 35.20 15.58
CA LEU A 381 -3.63 36.40 14.74
C LEU A 381 -2.39 37.24 15.10
N TYR A 382 -1.67 37.72 14.09
CA TYR A 382 -0.50 38.59 14.24
C TYR A 382 -0.69 39.93 13.56
N GLY A 383 0.00 40.94 14.09
CA GLY A 383 0.10 42.30 13.56
C GLY A 383 1.49 42.88 13.77
N SER A 384 1.80 44.03 13.18
CA SER A 384 3.05 44.75 13.42
C SER A 384 2.82 46.12 14.06
N ASN A 385 3.75 46.55 14.91
CA ASN A 385 3.76 47.86 15.56
C ASN A 385 5.15 48.49 15.38
N GLY A 386 5.31 49.27 14.32
CA GLY A 386 6.61 49.76 13.87
C GLY A 386 7.50 48.58 13.49
N THR A 387 8.62 48.40 14.18
CA THR A 387 9.51 47.25 13.99
C THR A 387 9.11 46.01 14.79
N ASN A 388 8.11 46.08 15.66
CA ASN A 388 7.76 44.96 16.55
C ASN A 388 6.71 44.05 15.93
N LEU A 389 6.90 42.73 16.06
CA LEU A 389 5.85 41.75 15.84
C LEU A 389 4.98 41.69 17.08
N VAL A 390 3.66 41.79 16.90
CA VAL A 390 2.68 41.63 17.97
C VAL A 390 1.72 40.49 17.66
N ARG A 391 1.36 39.73 18.69
CA ARG A 391 0.24 38.80 18.66
C ARG A 391 -1.03 39.58 19.05
N VAL A 392 -2.10 39.41 18.28
CA VAL A 392 -3.37 40.11 18.47
C VAL A 392 -4.37 39.16 19.12
N ASN A 393 -4.95 39.56 20.25
CA ASN A 393 -6.01 38.79 20.88
C ASN A 393 -7.34 39.00 20.15
N THR A 394 -7.85 37.96 19.50
CA THR A 394 -9.10 37.98 18.70
C THR A 394 -10.39 38.12 19.53
N THR A 395 -10.31 38.08 20.86
CA THR A 395 -11.46 38.20 21.78
C THR A 395 -11.62 39.60 22.37
N ASN A 396 -10.53 40.35 22.58
CA ASN A 396 -10.56 41.68 23.22
C ASN A 396 -9.71 42.75 22.49
N GLY A 397 -9.06 42.41 21.38
CA GLY A 397 -8.29 43.31 20.53
C GLY A 397 -6.89 43.66 21.04
N THR A 398 -6.51 43.31 22.27
CA THR A 398 -5.22 43.75 22.84
C THR A 398 -4.04 43.04 22.19
N THR A 399 -2.92 43.75 22.05
CA THR A 399 -1.70 43.21 21.42
C THR A 399 -0.58 42.92 22.42
N THR A 400 0.15 41.83 22.21
CA THR A 400 1.35 41.48 23.00
C THR A 400 2.55 41.39 22.07
N VAL A 401 3.66 42.10 22.38
CA VAL A 401 4.92 41.99 21.62
C VAL A 401 5.48 40.58 21.77
N VAL A 402 5.86 39.97 20.65
CA VAL A 402 6.38 38.59 20.58
C VAL A 402 7.68 38.48 19.79
N GLY A 403 8.14 39.55 19.13
CA GLY A 403 9.42 39.59 18.42
C GLY A 403 9.72 40.97 17.85
N ASN A 404 10.91 41.13 17.27
CA ASN A 404 11.32 42.34 16.55
C ASN A 404 11.72 41.96 15.12
N ILE A 405 11.13 42.63 14.14
CA ILE A 405 11.22 42.37 12.69
C ILE A 405 12.36 43.21 12.07
N GLY A 406 13.00 44.10 12.84
CA GLY A 406 14.15 44.90 12.41
C GLY A 406 13.85 46.08 11.47
N SER A 407 12.66 46.13 10.86
CA SER A 407 12.20 47.26 10.05
C SER A 407 10.69 47.47 10.13
N SER A 408 10.22 48.67 9.79
CA SER A 408 8.79 48.96 9.69
C SER A 408 8.23 48.40 8.39
N ILE A 409 7.08 47.76 8.49
CA ILE A 409 6.46 47.00 7.42
C ILE A 409 5.00 47.41 7.25
N ASN A 410 4.50 47.31 6.03
CA ASN A 410 3.21 47.87 5.66
C ASN A 410 2.09 46.82 5.56
N ASP A 411 2.40 45.54 5.31
CA ASP A 411 1.43 44.46 5.22
C ASP A 411 2.09 43.06 5.44
N PHE A 412 1.29 42.02 5.67
CA PHE A 412 1.68 40.63 5.91
C PHE A 412 0.94 39.63 5.02
N ALA A 413 1.65 38.63 4.49
CA ALA A 413 1.04 37.61 3.62
C ALA A 413 0.68 36.27 4.29
N THR A 414 0.70 36.15 5.63
CA THR A 414 0.67 34.92 6.47
C THR A 414 2.01 34.24 6.73
N LEU A 415 2.04 33.43 7.79
CA LEU A 415 3.10 32.47 8.09
C LEU A 415 2.78 31.12 7.42
N PRO A 416 3.78 30.32 7.02
CA PRO A 416 3.59 28.94 6.59
C PRO A 416 2.91 28.08 7.66
N ALA A 417 1.68 27.62 7.41
CA ALA A 417 1.14 26.48 8.15
C ALA A 417 2.13 25.31 8.11
N PRO A 418 2.20 24.45 9.16
CA PRO A 418 2.87 23.16 8.99
C PRO A 418 2.28 22.48 7.75
N SER A 419 3.12 21.79 6.97
CA SER A 419 2.62 20.88 5.94
C SER A 419 1.50 20.04 6.57
N PRO A 420 0.33 19.89 5.91
CA PRO A 420 -0.71 19.02 6.45
C PRO A 420 -0.10 17.66 6.79
N ASP A 421 -0.58 17.07 7.88
CA ASP A 421 -0.24 15.69 8.29
C ASP A 421 -0.88 14.74 7.29
N VAL A 422 -0.27 14.68 6.11
CA VAL A 422 -0.66 13.84 4.98
C VAL A 422 -0.36 12.41 5.39
N ASP A 423 -1.44 11.65 5.56
CA ASP A 423 -1.43 10.23 5.92
C ASP A 423 -2.35 9.54 4.91
N LEU A 424 -1.75 8.94 3.88
CA LEU A 424 -2.44 8.07 2.94
C LEU A 424 -2.24 6.61 3.34
N SER A 425 -3.21 5.79 2.98
CA SER A 425 -3.04 4.33 3.04
C SER A 425 -3.65 3.67 1.82
N ILE A 426 -2.89 2.78 1.19
CA ILE A 426 -3.36 1.84 0.16
C ILE A 426 -3.38 0.40 0.68
N SER A 427 -4.36 -0.39 0.24
CA SER A 427 -4.35 -1.85 0.32
C SER A 427 -4.68 -2.46 -1.04
N VAL A 428 -4.15 -3.65 -1.30
CA VAL A 428 -4.47 -4.50 -2.46
C VAL A 428 -4.79 -5.89 -1.90
N THR A 429 -5.88 -6.51 -2.38
CA THR A 429 -6.17 -7.93 -2.08
C THR A 429 -7.12 -8.54 -3.12
N ASP A 430 -6.86 -9.78 -3.56
CA ASP A 430 -7.85 -10.62 -4.27
C ASP A 430 -8.60 -11.61 -3.33
N SER A 431 -8.19 -11.67 -2.07
CA SER A 431 -8.66 -12.61 -1.03
C SER A 431 -8.52 -14.10 -1.39
N GLN A 432 -7.59 -14.44 -2.27
CA GLN A 432 -7.28 -15.79 -2.73
C GLN A 432 -5.79 -16.10 -2.52
N ALA A 433 -5.46 -17.33 -2.12
CA ALA A 433 -4.07 -17.78 -2.13
C ALA A 433 -3.69 -18.42 -3.47
N THR A 434 -4.69 -18.97 -4.16
CA THR A 434 -4.56 -19.70 -5.41
C THR A 434 -5.73 -19.43 -6.34
N VAL A 435 -5.45 -19.40 -7.64
CA VAL A 435 -6.46 -19.27 -8.71
C VAL A 435 -6.22 -20.36 -9.75
N ALA A 436 -7.30 -20.89 -10.35
CA ALA A 436 -7.17 -21.90 -11.41
C ALA A 436 -6.52 -21.29 -12.68
N PRO A 437 -5.81 -22.09 -13.50
CA PRO A 437 -5.43 -21.69 -14.87
C PRO A 437 -6.68 -21.34 -15.70
N ASN A 438 -6.62 -20.27 -16.51
CA ASN A 438 -7.78 -19.65 -17.17
C ASN A 438 -8.89 -19.15 -16.21
N GLY A 439 -8.64 -19.12 -14.91
CA GLY A 439 -9.54 -18.53 -13.91
C GLY A 439 -9.54 -17.00 -13.98
N SER A 440 -10.57 -16.39 -13.38
CA SER A 440 -10.62 -14.95 -13.16
C SER A 440 -9.94 -14.60 -11.84
N VAL A 441 -9.05 -13.61 -11.86
CA VAL A 441 -8.49 -12.98 -10.66
C VAL A 441 -9.07 -11.57 -10.53
N THR A 442 -9.50 -11.19 -9.33
CA THR A 442 -10.13 -9.89 -9.08
C THR A 442 -9.51 -9.21 -7.87
N TYR A 443 -8.67 -8.21 -8.10
CA TYR A 443 -8.06 -7.41 -7.04
C TYR A 443 -8.98 -6.26 -6.60
N THR A 444 -9.03 -6.03 -5.29
CA THR A 444 -9.64 -4.87 -4.66
C THR A 444 -8.54 -3.94 -4.16
N ILE A 445 -8.41 -2.77 -4.76
CA ILE A 445 -7.42 -1.74 -4.42
C ILE A 445 -8.14 -0.63 -3.65
N THR A 446 -7.81 -0.39 -2.40
CA THR A 446 -8.48 0.64 -1.57
C THR A 446 -7.50 1.72 -1.17
N VAL A 447 -7.76 2.97 -1.56
CA VAL A 447 -6.99 4.16 -1.18
C VAL A 447 -7.82 5.02 -0.24
N LYS A 448 -7.26 5.37 0.92
CA LYS A 448 -7.90 6.19 1.94
C LYS A 448 -7.02 7.37 2.33
N ASN A 449 -7.66 8.50 2.60
CA ASN A 449 -7.06 9.67 3.23
C ASN A 449 -7.31 9.63 4.74
N ASN A 450 -6.29 9.32 5.54
CA ASN A 450 -6.35 9.34 7.01
C ASN A 450 -6.05 10.73 7.59
N SER A 451 -5.50 11.64 6.78
CA SER A 451 -5.21 13.03 7.14
C SER A 451 -6.45 13.73 7.71
N SER A 452 -6.23 14.69 8.61
CA SER A 452 -7.27 15.57 9.16
C SER A 452 -7.85 16.58 8.15
N SER A 453 -7.25 16.68 6.96
CA SER A 453 -7.60 17.64 5.90
C SER A 453 -7.91 16.94 4.57
N ALA A 454 -8.63 17.62 3.69
CA ALA A 454 -8.93 17.13 2.35
C ALA A 454 -7.72 17.27 1.42
N LEU A 455 -7.42 16.21 0.66
CA LEU A 455 -6.31 16.17 -0.28
C LEU A 455 -6.83 16.11 -1.72
N ARG A 456 -6.15 16.82 -2.63
CA ARG A 456 -6.57 16.97 -4.04
C ARG A 456 -5.41 16.69 -4.97
N GLY A 457 -5.60 15.85 -5.98
CA GLY A 457 -4.54 15.46 -6.92
C GLY A 457 -3.63 14.34 -6.43
N ILE A 458 -4.10 13.50 -5.51
CA ILE A 458 -3.45 12.23 -5.12
C ILE A 458 -3.23 11.40 -6.39
N SER A 459 -2.03 10.85 -6.57
CA SER A 459 -1.73 9.92 -7.66
C SER A 459 -1.97 8.48 -7.22
N LEU A 460 -2.71 7.71 -8.02
CA LEU A 460 -2.79 6.26 -7.90
C LEU A 460 -2.19 5.65 -9.17
N VAL A 461 -1.23 4.74 -9.00
CA VAL A 461 -0.57 4.02 -10.10
C VAL A 461 -0.55 2.52 -9.81
N ASP A 462 -1.06 1.72 -10.75
CA ASP A 462 -0.95 0.26 -10.77
C ASP A 462 -0.62 -0.20 -12.21
N ASN A 463 0.37 -1.07 -12.36
CA ASN A 463 0.95 -1.46 -13.65
C ASN A 463 0.88 -2.98 -13.85
N PHE A 464 -0.07 -3.43 -14.66
CA PHE A 464 -0.29 -4.85 -14.94
C PHE A 464 0.69 -5.35 -16.02
N THR A 465 1.92 -5.65 -15.61
CA THR A 465 3.00 -6.11 -16.52
C THR A 465 3.33 -7.60 -16.39
N ASP A 466 2.60 -8.36 -15.57
CA ASP A 466 2.84 -9.78 -15.37
C ASP A 466 2.47 -10.60 -16.63
N PRO A 467 3.41 -11.35 -17.24
CA PRO A 467 3.14 -12.14 -18.44
C PRO A 467 2.23 -13.35 -18.19
N SER A 468 1.92 -13.66 -16.94
CA SER A 468 1.02 -14.74 -16.51
C SER A 468 -0.46 -14.31 -16.51
N LEU A 469 -0.75 -13.02 -16.78
CA LEU A 469 -2.09 -12.52 -17.06
C LEU A 469 -2.45 -12.70 -18.55
N ALA A 470 -3.68 -13.13 -18.81
CA ALA A 470 -4.23 -13.29 -20.15
C ALA A 470 -5.12 -12.09 -20.52
N GLY A 471 -4.75 -11.40 -21.61
CA GLY A 471 -5.49 -10.25 -22.11
C GLY A 471 -5.21 -8.95 -21.34
N THR A 472 -6.12 -7.98 -21.44
CA THR A 472 -6.01 -6.68 -20.79
C THR A 472 -7.01 -6.61 -19.63
N PRO A 473 -6.58 -6.34 -18.39
CA PRO A 473 -7.50 -6.24 -17.26
C PRO A 473 -8.45 -5.05 -17.38
N THR A 474 -9.61 -5.13 -16.75
CA THR A 474 -10.62 -4.06 -16.67
C THR A 474 -10.78 -3.57 -15.24
N TRP A 475 -11.06 -2.29 -15.04
CA TRP A 475 -11.18 -1.72 -13.70
C TRP A 475 -12.28 -0.67 -13.57
N SER A 476 -12.84 -0.56 -12.37
CA SER A 476 -13.87 0.43 -12.02
C SER A 476 -13.78 0.86 -10.55
N ALA A 477 -14.13 2.13 -10.27
CA ALA A 477 -14.08 2.73 -8.94
C ALA A 477 -15.45 2.76 -8.25
N SER A 478 -15.45 2.48 -6.95
CA SER A 478 -16.54 2.68 -6.00
C SER A 478 -16.13 3.75 -4.98
N LEU A 479 -17.06 4.66 -4.66
CA LEU A 479 -16.74 5.96 -4.07
C LEU A 479 -17.42 6.14 -2.71
N SER A 480 -16.67 6.52 -1.67
CA SER A 480 -17.28 7.03 -0.44
C SER A 480 -17.79 8.46 -0.62
N THR A 481 -18.58 8.94 0.35
CA THR A 481 -18.83 10.38 0.52
C THR A 481 -17.51 11.15 0.57
N GLY A 482 -17.43 12.27 -0.14
CA GLY A 482 -16.24 13.15 -0.14
C GLY A 482 -15.16 12.81 -1.18
N VAL A 483 -15.36 11.80 -2.02
CA VAL A 483 -14.49 11.50 -3.18
C VAL A 483 -14.91 12.33 -4.39
N THR A 484 -13.96 12.92 -5.11
CA THR A 484 -14.18 13.56 -6.43
C THR A 484 -12.99 13.33 -7.37
N PHE A 485 -13.21 13.43 -8.68
CA PHE A 485 -12.17 13.23 -9.69
C PHE A 485 -11.96 14.48 -10.55
N PRO A 486 -10.73 14.72 -11.06
CA PRO A 486 -10.48 15.70 -12.11
C PRO A 486 -11.15 15.31 -13.45
N SER A 487 -11.22 14.02 -13.77
CA SER A 487 -11.89 13.50 -14.98
C SER A 487 -12.90 12.39 -14.66
N ALA A 488 -13.98 12.30 -15.43
CA ALA A 488 -14.90 11.15 -15.35
C ALA A 488 -14.25 9.83 -15.83
N ALA A 489 -13.21 9.91 -16.68
CA ALA A 489 -12.46 8.76 -17.15
C ALA A 489 -11.57 8.12 -16.06
N ASP A 490 -11.29 8.83 -14.97
CA ASP A 490 -10.51 8.30 -13.84
C ASP A 490 -11.29 7.24 -13.02
N GLN A 491 -12.60 7.04 -13.30
CA GLN A 491 -13.48 6.13 -12.56
C GLN A 491 -13.61 4.73 -13.19
N SER A 492 -13.25 4.53 -14.44
CA SER A 492 -13.24 3.20 -15.08
C SER A 492 -12.38 3.14 -16.34
N GLY A 493 -11.79 1.98 -16.60
CA GLY A 493 -10.91 1.80 -17.76
C GLY A 493 -10.41 0.38 -17.97
N THR A 494 -9.38 0.27 -18.80
CA THR A 494 -8.73 -1.00 -19.18
C THR A 494 -7.21 -0.85 -19.21
N GLY A 495 -6.47 -1.86 -18.77
CA GLY A 495 -5.02 -1.80 -18.64
C GLY A 495 -4.60 -1.06 -17.37
N ASN A 496 -3.40 -0.49 -17.37
CA ASN A 496 -2.81 0.15 -16.19
C ASN A 496 -3.70 1.27 -15.61
N ILE A 497 -3.65 1.42 -14.29
CA ILE A 497 -4.23 2.56 -13.58
C ILE A 497 -3.13 3.63 -13.47
N ASN A 498 -3.40 4.83 -13.96
CA ASN A 498 -2.57 6.02 -13.72
C ASN A 498 -3.49 7.24 -13.68
N VAL A 499 -4.07 7.47 -12.50
CA VAL A 499 -5.20 8.39 -12.31
C VAL A 499 -4.95 9.37 -11.18
N LYS A 500 -5.72 10.46 -11.18
CA LYS A 500 -5.73 11.47 -10.10
C LYS A 500 -7.05 11.41 -9.35
N VAL A 501 -7.00 11.48 -8.02
CA VAL A 501 -8.20 11.50 -7.15
C VAL A 501 -8.12 12.59 -6.08
N ASN A 502 -9.28 13.10 -5.67
CA ASN A 502 -9.44 14.01 -4.55
C ASN A 502 -10.23 13.31 -3.45
N LEU A 503 -9.70 13.29 -2.22
CA LEU A 503 -10.30 12.65 -1.07
C LEU A 503 -10.48 13.66 0.07
N ALA A 504 -11.71 13.84 0.55
CA ALA A 504 -11.95 14.51 1.83
C ALA A 504 -11.25 13.78 2.99
N ALA A 505 -11.11 14.44 4.15
CA ALA A 505 -10.58 13.80 5.36
C ALA A 505 -11.42 12.54 5.71
N GLY A 506 -10.75 11.39 5.88
CA GLY A 506 -11.40 10.10 6.13
C GLY A 506 -12.05 9.43 4.92
N ALA A 507 -12.07 10.05 3.74
CA ALA A 507 -12.69 9.49 2.54
C ALA A 507 -11.85 8.37 1.91
N THR A 508 -12.53 7.46 1.22
CA THR A 508 -11.96 6.23 0.64
C THR A 508 -12.50 6.02 -0.77
N VAL A 509 -11.59 5.67 -1.69
CA VAL A 509 -11.92 5.17 -3.03
C VAL A 509 -11.45 3.73 -3.16
N THR A 510 -12.29 2.86 -3.73
CA THR A 510 -11.98 1.45 -3.93
C THR A 510 -12.11 1.10 -5.41
N TYR A 511 -11.03 0.61 -6.02
CA TYR A 511 -11.03 0.09 -7.39
C TYR A 511 -11.16 -1.42 -7.36
N THR A 512 -12.07 -1.96 -8.17
CA THR A 512 -12.12 -3.39 -8.49
C THR A 512 -11.44 -3.58 -9.84
N VAL A 513 -10.42 -4.43 -9.89
CA VAL A 513 -9.67 -4.79 -11.09
C VAL A 513 -9.88 -6.27 -11.39
N THR A 514 -10.32 -6.61 -12.60
CA THR A 514 -10.55 -8.01 -13.01
C THR A 514 -9.67 -8.37 -14.20
N GLY A 515 -8.97 -9.51 -14.09
CA GLY A 515 -8.16 -10.12 -15.14
C GLY A 515 -8.38 -11.62 -15.25
N LEU A 516 -7.76 -12.25 -16.24
CA LEU A 516 -7.75 -13.71 -16.44
C LEU A 516 -6.32 -14.24 -16.28
N THR A 517 -6.17 -15.48 -15.81
CA THR A 517 -4.84 -16.12 -15.71
C THR A 517 -4.49 -16.91 -16.98
N ALA A 518 -3.21 -16.99 -17.31
CA ALA A 518 -2.73 -17.72 -18.47
C ALA A 518 -2.75 -19.24 -18.26
N LYS A 519 -3.34 -19.99 -19.20
CA LYS A 519 -3.40 -21.46 -19.22
C LYS A 519 -2.06 -22.16 -18.96
N ASN A 520 -0.96 -21.58 -19.46
CA ASN A 520 0.36 -22.24 -19.53
C ASN A 520 1.34 -21.78 -18.44
N ALA A 521 0.85 -21.22 -17.33
CA ALA A 521 1.67 -20.75 -16.21
C ALA A 521 1.38 -21.46 -14.85
N PRO A 522 1.20 -22.80 -14.80
CA PRO A 522 0.95 -23.50 -13.54
C PRO A 522 2.13 -23.33 -12.56
N GLY A 523 1.83 -23.00 -11.31
CA GLY A 523 2.83 -22.70 -10.27
C GLY A 523 3.47 -21.31 -10.38
N ALA A 524 3.12 -20.49 -11.37
CA ALA A 524 3.57 -19.09 -11.42
C ALA A 524 2.85 -18.26 -10.36
N VAL A 525 3.55 -17.29 -9.77
CA VAL A 525 2.99 -16.33 -8.82
C VAL A 525 2.67 -15.05 -9.57
N ILE A 526 1.38 -14.70 -9.66
CA ILE A 526 0.94 -13.39 -10.13
C ILE A 526 1.12 -12.42 -8.96
N THR A 527 1.75 -11.28 -9.21
CA THR A 527 1.90 -10.22 -8.18
C THR A 527 1.30 -8.92 -8.68
N ASN A 528 0.38 -8.35 -7.90
CA ASN A 528 -0.19 -7.04 -8.18
C ASN A 528 0.32 -6.00 -7.18
N THR A 529 0.84 -4.86 -7.64
CA THR A 529 1.39 -3.81 -6.78
C THR A 529 0.87 -2.44 -7.19
N ALA A 530 0.00 -1.89 -6.34
CA ALA A 530 -0.52 -0.55 -6.49
C ALA A 530 0.22 0.42 -5.55
N THR A 531 0.47 1.62 -6.04
CA THR A 531 1.14 2.70 -5.31
C THR A 531 0.26 3.94 -5.25
N VAL A 532 0.26 4.61 -4.09
CA VAL A 532 -0.36 5.92 -3.92
C VAL A 532 0.69 6.94 -3.55
N ALA A 533 0.63 8.11 -4.18
CA ALA A 533 1.47 9.26 -3.88
C ALA A 533 0.61 10.47 -3.52
N PRO A 534 1.02 11.26 -2.51
CA PRO A 534 0.33 12.50 -2.18
C PRO A 534 0.42 13.52 -3.32
N PRO A 535 -0.35 14.62 -3.25
CA PRO A 535 -0.29 15.66 -4.26
C PRO A 535 1.11 16.29 -4.36
N GLU A 536 1.42 16.90 -5.49
CA GLU A 536 2.73 17.52 -5.74
C GLU A 536 3.02 18.64 -4.71
N GLY A 537 4.23 18.62 -4.14
CA GLY A 537 4.64 19.51 -3.07
C GLY A 537 4.37 19.01 -1.65
N TYR A 538 3.70 17.86 -1.48
CA TYR A 538 3.46 17.23 -0.17
C TYR A 538 4.27 15.95 -0.01
N THR A 539 4.65 15.63 1.24
CA THR A 539 5.24 14.34 1.62
C THR A 539 4.35 13.64 2.63
N ASP A 540 4.14 12.34 2.41
CA ASP A 540 3.36 11.48 3.29
C ASP A 540 4.07 11.20 4.62
N LYS A 541 3.31 10.66 5.58
CA LYS A 541 3.75 10.43 6.94
C LYS A 541 4.76 9.29 7.04
N ALA A 542 6.02 9.64 7.28
CA ALA A 542 7.12 8.69 7.37
C ALA A 542 6.99 7.63 8.50
N SER A 543 6.02 7.75 9.41
CA SER A 543 5.74 6.71 10.42
C SER A 543 5.04 5.47 9.87
N ASN A 544 4.64 5.46 8.58
CA ASN A 544 4.06 4.29 7.94
C ASN A 544 4.65 4.07 6.53
N PRO A 545 5.95 3.73 6.40
CA PRO A 545 6.66 3.71 5.12
C PRO A 545 6.18 2.63 4.13
N GLY A 546 5.28 1.73 4.55
CA GLY A 546 4.60 0.76 3.69
C GLY A 546 3.18 1.15 3.27
N ALA A 547 2.60 2.24 3.79
CA ALA A 547 1.20 2.60 3.50
C ALA A 547 0.98 3.19 2.11
N ASN A 548 2.05 3.52 1.38
CA ASN A 548 1.98 4.12 0.05
C ASN A 548 2.23 3.13 -1.09
N SER A 549 2.47 1.86 -0.77
CA SER A 549 2.60 0.77 -1.74
C SER A 549 2.07 -0.50 -1.13
N ALA A 550 1.03 -1.09 -1.74
CA ALA A 550 0.50 -2.37 -1.31
C ALA A 550 0.64 -3.40 -2.44
N THR A 551 1.07 -4.59 -2.05
CA THR A 551 1.32 -5.72 -2.93
C THR A 551 0.51 -6.90 -2.44
N ASP A 552 -0.14 -7.59 -3.38
CA ASP A 552 -0.77 -8.89 -3.14
C ASP A 552 -0.26 -9.90 -4.18
N SER A 553 -0.26 -11.18 -3.82
CA SER A 553 0.30 -12.24 -4.66
C SER A 553 -0.51 -13.52 -4.59
N THR A 554 -0.95 -13.99 -5.75
CA THR A 554 -1.75 -15.22 -5.91
C THR A 554 -0.96 -16.24 -6.73
N THR A 555 -1.02 -17.52 -6.35
CA THR A 555 -0.37 -18.58 -7.15
C THR A 555 -1.35 -19.17 -8.15
N ILE A 556 -0.97 -19.26 -9.43
CA ILE A 556 -1.72 -20.06 -10.41
C ILE A 556 -1.57 -21.52 -10.01
N GLY A 557 -2.68 -22.20 -9.71
CA GLY A 557 -2.68 -23.60 -9.33
C GLY A 557 -2.02 -24.50 -10.38
N THR A 558 -1.44 -25.61 -9.94
CA THR A 558 -0.93 -26.61 -10.87
C THR A 558 -2.09 -27.20 -11.68
N LEU A 559 -1.99 -27.18 -13.00
CA LEU A 559 -2.91 -27.94 -13.84
C LEU A 559 -2.55 -29.41 -13.68
N ASP A 560 -3.40 -30.19 -12.99
CA ASP A 560 -3.29 -31.63 -13.07
C ASP A 560 -3.74 -32.08 -14.46
N THR A 561 -2.88 -32.82 -15.14
CA THR A 561 -3.14 -33.44 -16.44
C THR A 561 -2.91 -34.94 -16.39
N THR A 562 -2.83 -35.52 -15.20
CA THR A 562 -2.47 -36.92 -14.96
C THR A 562 -3.75 -37.74 -14.88
N PRO A 563 -4.07 -38.60 -15.87
CA PRO A 563 -5.24 -39.45 -15.78
C PRO A 563 -5.01 -40.54 -14.72
N PRO A 564 -6.04 -40.91 -13.92
CA PRO A 564 -5.93 -42.03 -12.99
C PRO A 564 -5.57 -43.35 -13.67
N ILE A 565 -4.74 -44.17 -13.02
CA ILE A 565 -4.40 -45.53 -13.47
C ILE A 565 -5.40 -46.51 -12.84
N VAL A 566 -6.19 -47.15 -13.69
CA VAL A 566 -7.21 -48.14 -13.30
C VAL A 566 -6.94 -49.49 -13.97
N THR A 567 -7.24 -50.58 -13.26
CA THR A 567 -7.12 -51.96 -13.76
C THR A 567 -8.36 -52.76 -13.39
N VAL A 568 -8.57 -53.91 -14.04
CA VAL A 568 -9.59 -54.92 -13.69
C VAL A 568 -8.94 -56.22 -13.25
N ASN A 569 -9.48 -56.85 -12.20
CA ASN A 569 -9.12 -58.21 -11.80
C ASN A 569 -9.89 -59.24 -12.66
N SER A 570 -9.19 -60.20 -13.25
CA SER A 570 -9.84 -61.29 -13.98
C SER A 570 -10.67 -62.19 -13.07
N LEU A 571 -11.82 -62.65 -13.57
CA LEU A 571 -12.77 -63.51 -12.86
C LEU A 571 -13.31 -64.60 -13.78
N THR A 572 -13.23 -65.85 -13.33
CA THR A 572 -13.95 -66.99 -13.93
C THR A 572 -15.00 -67.46 -12.94
N THR A 573 -16.26 -67.55 -13.36
CA THR A 573 -17.39 -67.86 -12.47
C THR A 573 -18.56 -68.46 -13.26
N ASN A 574 -19.47 -69.16 -12.57
CA ASN A 574 -20.77 -69.53 -13.13
C ASN A 574 -21.90 -68.56 -12.75
N ASP A 575 -21.63 -67.55 -11.93
CA ASP A 575 -22.58 -66.48 -11.68
C ASP A 575 -22.72 -65.58 -12.92
N GLY A 576 -23.95 -65.34 -13.38
CA GLY A 576 -24.22 -64.46 -14.53
C GLY A 576 -24.26 -62.97 -14.16
N THR A 577 -24.24 -62.61 -12.87
CA THR A 577 -24.35 -61.23 -12.39
C THR A 577 -23.29 -60.84 -11.34
N PRO A 578 -22.02 -61.25 -11.51
CA PRO A 578 -21.05 -61.28 -10.42
C PRO A 578 -20.55 -59.90 -10.01
N GLN A 579 -20.06 -59.81 -8.78
CA GLN A 579 -19.19 -58.73 -8.32
C GLN A 579 -17.92 -58.60 -9.19
N LEU A 580 -17.59 -57.38 -9.62
CA LEU A 580 -16.32 -57.08 -10.32
C LEU A 580 -15.46 -56.14 -9.49
N THR A 581 -14.13 -56.31 -9.58
CA THR A 581 -13.14 -55.55 -8.78
C THR A 581 -11.90 -55.22 -9.60
N GLY A 582 -11.09 -54.30 -9.09
CA GLY A 582 -9.78 -53.96 -9.65
C GLY A 582 -9.07 -52.89 -8.81
N THR A 583 -7.95 -52.36 -9.31
CA THR A 583 -7.19 -51.30 -8.61
C THR A 583 -7.42 -49.92 -9.22
N ILE A 584 -7.23 -48.89 -8.40
CA ILE A 584 -7.26 -47.47 -8.78
C ILE A 584 -6.22 -46.72 -7.94
N ASP A 585 -5.47 -45.78 -8.52
CA ASP A 585 -4.47 -44.98 -7.79
C ASP A 585 -5.02 -43.66 -7.21
N ASP A 586 -6.03 -43.06 -7.83
CA ASP A 586 -6.79 -41.93 -7.30
C ASP A 586 -7.92 -42.38 -6.35
N PRO A 587 -7.86 -42.10 -5.03
CA PRO A 587 -8.90 -42.48 -4.07
C PRO A 587 -10.18 -41.64 -4.15
N THR A 588 -10.22 -40.61 -5.01
CA THR A 588 -11.35 -39.69 -5.20
C THR A 588 -11.99 -39.77 -6.60
N ALA A 589 -11.36 -40.48 -7.54
CA ALA A 589 -11.89 -40.66 -8.89
C ALA A 589 -13.27 -41.34 -8.92
N THR A 590 -14.11 -40.88 -9.83
CA THR A 590 -15.38 -41.54 -10.19
C THR A 590 -15.11 -42.67 -11.20
N ILE A 591 -15.82 -43.80 -11.07
CA ILE A 591 -15.51 -45.02 -11.84
C ILE A 591 -16.75 -45.53 -12.58
N LYS A 592 -16.59 -45.73 -13.89
CA LYS A 592 -17.59 -46.31 -14.79
C LYS A 592 -17.07 -47.63 -15.35
N VAL A 593 -17.89 -48.67 -15.28
CA VAL A 593 -17.58 -50.03 -15.73
C VAL A 593 -18.56 -50.39 -16.84
N THR A 594 -18.07 -50.75 -18.02
CA THR A 594 -18.90 -51.18 -19.15
C THR A 594 -18.69 -52.66 -19.41
N VAL A 595 -19.78 -53.44 -19.33
CA VAL A 595 -19.79 -54.89 -19.60
C VAL A 595 -20.88 -55.17 -20.63
N ASN A 596 -20.55 -55.92 -21.69
CA ASN A 596 -21.47 -56.24 -22.78
C ASN A 596 -22.19 -55.00 -23.39
N GLY A 597 -21.50 -53.86 -23.43
CA GLY A 597 -22.03 -52.59 -23.95
C GLY A 597 -22.96 -51.81 -23.00
N VAL A 598 -23.21 -52.29 -21.78
CA VAL A 598 -23.97 -51.57 -20.74
C VAL A 598 -23.00 -50.93 -19.74
N GLU A 599 -23.18 -49.63 -19.48
CA GLU A 599 -22.38 -48.87 -18.52
C GLU A 599 -23.03 -48.90 -17.11
N TYR A 600 -22.20 -49.12 -16.09
CA TYR A 600 -22.56 -49.17 -14.68
C TYR A 600 -21.64 -48.26 -13.86
N THR A 601 -22.16 -47.64 -12.80
CA THR A 601 -21.35 -46.90 -11.83
C THR A 601 -20.77 -47.87 -10.79
N ALA A 602 -19.46 -47.83 -10.57
CA ALA A 602 -18.78 -48.59 -9.52
C ALA A 602 -18.37 -47.70 -8.34
N THR A 603 -18.17 -48.32 -7.18
CA THR A 603 -17.67 -47.66 -5.98
C THR A 603 -16.14 -47.60 -6.02
N ASN A 604 -15.57 -46.40 -5.90
CA ASN A 604 -14.17 -46.24 -5.50
C ASN A 604 -14.09 -46.44 -3.97
N ASN A 605 -13.34 -47.44 -3.52
CA ASN A 605 -13.29 -47.80 -2.09
C ASN A 605 -12.33 -46.90 -1.29
N GLY A 606 -11.62 -45.98 -1.94
CA GLY A 606 -10.67 -45.04 -1.30
C GLY A 606 -9.41 -45.70 -0.73
N ASN A 607 -9.24 -47.01 -0.89
CA ASN A 607 -8.15 -47.82 -0.35
C ASN A 607 -7.22 -48.40 -1.45
N GLY A 608 -7.27 -47.83 -2.65
CA GLY A 608 -6.56 -48.34 -3.84
C GLY A 608 -7.32 -49.38 -4.66
N THR A 609 -8.58 -49.68 -4.31
CA THR A 609 -9.44 -50.63 -5.03
C THR A 609 -10.79 -50.02 -5.41
N TRP A 610 -11.43 -50.63 -6.40
CA TRP A 610 -12.82 -50.33 -6.76
C TRP A 610 -13.68 -51.59 -6.79
N THR A 611 -15.00 -51.41 -6.76
CA THR A 611 -15.96 -52.51 -6.76
C THR A 611 -17.24 -52.13 -7.49
N LEU A 612 -17.61 -52.92 -8.49
CA LEU A 612 -18.99 -53.03 -8.97
C LEU A 612 -19.64 -54.16 -8.14
N PRO A 613 -20.67 -53.87 -7.31
CA PRO A 613 -21.19 -54.86 -6.37
C PRO A 613 -21.93 -56.00 -7.08
N ASP A 614 -22.02 -57.13 -6.38
CA ASP A 614 -22.76 -58.29 -6.81
C ASP A 614 -24.22 -57.95 -7.17
N ASN A 615 -24.76 -58.56 -8.24
CA ASN A 615 -26.08 -58.26 -8.80
C ASN A 615 -26.29 -56.81 -9.32
N ALA A 616 -25.26 -55.97 -9.44
CA ALA A 616 -25.38 -54.67 -10.12
C ALA A 616 -25.69 -54.82 -11.62
N ILE A 617 -25.19 -55.89 -12.24
CA ILE A 617 -25.59 -56.35 -13.57
C ILE A 617 -26.98 -56.99 -13.41
N THR A 618 -28.04 -56.28 -13.83
CA THR A 618 -29.44 -56.72 -13.60
C THR A 618 -29.95 -57.78 -14.57
N THR A 619 -29.22 -58.05 -15.66
CA THR A 619 -29.57 -59.07 -16.65
C THR A 619 -28.44 -60.10 -16.69
N PRO A 620 -28.66 -61.35 -16.24
CA PRO A 620 -27.62 -62.37 -16.21
C PRO A 620 -26.96 -62.59 -17.57
N LEU A 621 -25.63 -62.52 -17.57
CA LEU A 621 -24.81 -62.79 -18.74
C LEU A 621 -24.84 -64.30 -19.09
N PRO A 622 -25.04 -64.67 -20.37
CA PRO A 622 -24.84 -66.04 -20.85
C PRO A 622 -23.39 -66.53 -20.67
N SER A 623 -23.17 -67.84 -20.78
CA SER A 623 -21.80 -68.39 -20.90
C SER A 623 -21.04 -67.70 -22.04
N GLY A 624 -19.80 -67.29 -21.77
CA GLY A 624 -18.96 -66.56 -22.71
C GLY A 624 -17.83 -65.78 -22.03
N THR A 625 -16.97 -65.20 -22.85
CA THR A 625 -15.89 -64.32 -22.41
C THR A 625 -16.26 -62.87 -22.72
N TYR A 626 -16.11 -61.99 -21.74
CA TYR A 626 -16.51 -60.60 -21.79
C TYR A 626 -15.34 -59.67 -21.46
N ASP A 627 -15.29 -58.60 -22.23
CA ASP A 627 -14.40 -57.45 -22.04
C ASP A 627 -15.00 -56.51 -20.98
N VAL A 628 -14.23 -56.15 -19.95
CA VAL A 628 -14.69 -55.30 -18.84
C VAL A 628 -14.01 -53.93 -18.94
N LYS A 629 -14.61 -52.99 -19.67
CA LYS A 629 -13.99 -51.67 -19.88
C LYS A 629 -14.22 -50.77 -18.69
N VAL A 630 -13.16 -50.34 -18.03
CA VAL A 630 -13.25 -49.40 -16.91
C VAL A 630 -12.64 -48.06 -17.27
N THR A 631 -13.37 -46.99 -16.96
CA THR A 631 -12.90 -45.61 -17.05
C THR A 631 -12.98 -44.98 -15.66
N ALA A 632 -11.85 -44.44 -15.20
CA ALA A 632 -11.77 -43.63 -13.99
C ALA A 632 -11.58 -42.16 -14.37
N THR A 633 -12.30 -41.25 -13.72
CA THR A 633 -12.19 -39.79 -13.95
C THR A 633 -11.98 -39.08 -12.63
N ASP A 634 -10.88 -38.34 -12.52
CA ASP A 634 -10.53 -37.57 -11.33
C ASP A 634 -11.50 -36.39 -11.08
N THR A 635 -11.25 -35.63 -10.02
CA THR A 635 -12.08 -34.45 -9.67
C THR A 635 -11.88 -33.24 -10.61
N LEU A 636 -10.89 -33.27 -11.50
CA LEU A 636 -10.52 -32.20 -12.44
C LEU A 636 -10.91 -32.51 -13.90
N GLY A 637 -11.38 -33.72 -14.17
CA GLY A 637 -11.85 -34.19 -15.48
C GLY A 637 -10.83 -35.00 -16.28
N ASN A 638 -9.66 -35.34 -15.73
CA ASN A 638 -8.72 -36.25 -16.40
C ASN A 638 -9.25 -37.68 -16.34
N ALA A 639 -9.36 -38.34 -17.50
CA ALA A 639 -9.95 -39.67 -17.63
C ALA A 639 -8.91 -40.70 -18.09
N GLY A 640 -8.67 -41.71 -17.25
CA GLY A 640 -7.86 -42.88 -17.57
C GLY A 640 -8.74 -44.12 -17.75
N SER A 641 -8.27 -45.10 -18.51
CA SER A 641 -9.01 -46.33 -18.78
C SER A 641 -8.11 -47.55 -18.66
N ASP A 642 -8.71 -48.67 -18.25
CA ASP A 642 -8.06 -49.96 -18.36
C ASP A 642 -7.80 -50.33 -19.84
N THR A 643 -6.79 -51.15 -20.06
CA THR A 643 -6.31 -51.57 -21.39
C THR A 643 -6.11 -53.06 -21.54
N THR A 644 -6.34 -53.86 -20.48
CA THR A 644 -6.50 -55.30 -20.65
C THR A 644 -7.81 -55.60 -21.40
N THR A 645 -8.00 -56.88 -21.79
CA THR A 645 -9.27 -57.34 -22.34
C THR A 645 -9.57 -58.76 -21.86
N ASN A 646 -10.85 -59.15 -21.93
CA ASN A 646 -11.34 -60.52 -21.67
C ASN A 646 -11.19 -60.98 -20.21
N GLU A 647 -11.41 -60.08 -19.25
CA GLU A 647 -11.24 -60.34 -17.82
C GLU A 647 -12.31 -61.25 -17.24
N LEU A 648 -13.53 -61.21 -17.78
CA LEU A 648 -14.68 -61.92 -17.23
C LEU A 648 -15.02 -63.14 -18.09
N VAL A 649 -14.87 -64.33 -17.52
CA VAL A 649 -15.33 -65.59 -18.11
C VAL A 649 -16.52 -66.09 -17.31
N ILE A 650 -17.69 -66.09 -17.96
CA ILE A 650 -18.89 -66.72 -17.44
C ILE A 650 -18.97 -68.12 -18.04
N ASP A 651 -19.07 -69.14 -17.20
CA ASP A 651 -19.36 -70.50 -17.66
C ASP A 651 -20.47 -71.13 -16.82
N ARG A 652 -21.62 -71.34 -17.46
CA ARG A 652 -22.85 -71.89 -16.88
C ARG A 652 -23.18 -73.26 -17.47
N THR A 653 -22.18 -73.91 -18.08
CA THR A 653 -22.35 -75.12 -18.87
C THR A 653 -22.24 -76.35 -17.96
N ALA A 654 -23.38 -76.99 -17.67
CA ALA A 654 -23.38 -78.24 -16.95
C ALA A 654 -22.74 -79.38 -17.77
N PRO A 655 -21.91 -80.25 -17.18
CA PRO A 655 -21.40 -81.44 -17.85
C PRO A 655 -22.53 -82.37 -18.31
N VAL A 656 -22.39 -82.96 -19.49
CA VAL A 656 -23.25 -84.05 -19.97
C VAL A 656 -22.72 -85.37 -19.45
N VAL A 657 -23.58 -86.15 -18.80
CA VAL A 657 -23.25 -87.46 -18.23
C VAL A 657 -24.33 -88.48 -18.59
N THR A 658 -23.92 -89.71 -18.89
CA THR A 658 -24.83 -90.85 -19.15
C THR A 658 -24.38 -92.09 -18.39
N VAL A 659 -25.27 -93.07 -18.23
CA VAL A 659 -25.03 -94.41 -17.70
C VAL A 659 -25.11 -95.44 -18.82
N ASN A 660 -24.21 -96.43 -18.81
CA ASN A 660 -24.32 -97.62 -19.64
C ASN A 660 -25.24 -98.65 -18.97
N SER A 661 -26.28 -99.12 -19.66
CA SER A 661 -27.14 -100.18 -19.14
C SER A 661 -26.38 -101.49 -18.90
N LEU A 662 -26.70 -102.19 -17.82
CA LEU A 662 -26.08 -103.43 -17.38
C LEU A 662 -27.12 -104.45 -16.92
N THR A 663 -26.99 -105.69 -17.38
CA THR A 663 -27.74 -106.84 -16.85
C THR A 663 -26.74 -107.88 -16.33
N THR A 664 -26.88 -108.30 -15.09
CA THR A 664 -25.90 -109.16 -14.40
C THR A 664 -26.55 -109.94 -13.25
N ALA A 665 -25.93 -111.04 -12.83
CA ALA A 665 -26.31 -111.78 -11.61
C ALA A 665 -25.58 -111.28 -10.35
N ASP A 666 -24.66 -110.32 -10.50
CA ASP A 666 -23.90 -109.71 -9.41
C ASP A 666 -24.71 -108.56 -8.77
N GLY A 667 -24.97 -108.65 -7.46
CA GLY A 667 -25.69 -107.63 -6.70
C GLY A 667 -24.86 -106.39 -6.31
N THR A 668 -23.55 -106.35 -6.61
CA THR A 668 -22.67 -105.20 -6.33
C THR A 668 -21.76 -104.80 -7.51
N PRO A 669 -22.27 -104.72 -8.74
CA PRO A 669 -21.43 -104.69 -9.93
C PRO A 669 -20.77 -103.33 -10.16
N GLN A 670 -19.65 -103.33 -10.88
CA GLN A 670 -19.10 -102.13 -11.50
C GLN A 670 -20.13 -101.44 -12.41
N LEU A 671 -20.36 -100.14 -12.22
CA LEU A 671 -21.17 -99.31 -13.14
C LEU A 671 -20.27 -98.36 -13.93
N THR A 672 -20.65 -98.08 -15.18
CA THR A 672 -19.89 -97.21 -16.09
C THR A 672 -20.82 -96.32 -16.90
N GLY A 673 -20.25 -95.29 -17.51
CA GLY A 673 -20.98 -94.42 -18.42
C GLY A 673 -20.06 -93.40 -19.10
N THR A 674 -20.65 -92.43 -19.80
CA THR A 674 -19.90 -91.37 -20.48
C THR A 674 -20.00 -90.04 -19.74
N ILE A 675 -18.99 -89.18 -19.90
CA ILE A 675 -18.95 -87.83 -19.38
C ILE A 675 -18.11 -86.95 -20.31
N ASP A 676 -18.54 -85.72 -20.60
CA ASP A 676 -17.85 -84.81 -21.54
C ASP A 676 -16.79 -83.90 -20.87
N ASP A 677 -16.99 -83.52 -19.60
CA ASP A 677 -15.99 -82.81 -18.78
C ASP A 677 -15.01 -83.80 -18.12
N PRO A 678 -13.70 -83.78 -18.49
CA PRO A 678 -12.68 -84.65 -17.88
C PRO A 678 -12.24 -84.22 -16.47
N THR A 679 -12.71 -83.07 -15.97
CA THR A 679 -12.40 -82.50 -14.65
C THR A 679 -13.57 -82.56 -13.66
N ALA A 680 -14.79 -82.81 -14.15
CA ALA A 680 -15.98 -82.91 -13.31
C ALA A 680 -15.91 -84.06 -12.29
N THR A 681 -16.50 -83.81 -11.12
CA THR A 681 -16.76 -84.82 -10.09
C THR A 681 -18.03 -85.61 -10.41
N VAL A 682 -18.07 -86.91 -10.11
CA VAL A 682 -19.20 -87.79 -10.44
C VAL A 682 -19.77 -88.46 -9.19
N LYS A 683 -21.09 -88.32 -9.01
CA LYS A 683 -21.89 -88.95 -7.96
C LYS A 683 -22.93 -89.87 -8.59
N VAL A 684 -23.04 -91.08 -8.06
CA VAL A 684 -23.94 -92.15 -8.54
C VAL A 684 -24.87 -92.55 -7.42
N THR A 685 -26.17 -92.42 -7.61
CA THR A 685 -27.19 -92.86 -6.64
C THR A 685 -27.84 -94.14 -7.13
N VAL A 686 -27.74 -95.22 -6.34
CA VAL A 686 -28.39 -96.50 -6.63
C VAL A 686 -29.23 -96.90 -5.42
N ASN A 687 -30.50 -97.26 -5.64
CA ASN A 687 -31.44 -97.64 -4.58
C ASN A 687 -31.52 -96.61 -3.41
N GLY A 688 -31.39 -95.32 -3.73
CA GLY A 688 -31.42 -94.22 -2.76
C GLY A 688 -30.13 -93.95 -1.98
N VAL A 689 -29.05 -94.70 -2.22
CA VAL A 689 -27.73 -94.47 -1.61
C VAL A 689 -26.80 -93.79 -2.62
N GLU A 690 -26.16 -92.69 -2.23
CA GLU A 690 -25.19 -91.96 -3.05
C GLU A 690 -23.77 -92.50 -2.85
N TYR A 691 -23.05 -92.72 -3.96
CA TYR A 691 -21.67 -93.18 -4.03
C TYR A 691 -20.84 -92.22 -4.89
N THR A 692 -19.56 -92.06 -4.56
CA THR A 692 -18.61 -91.33 -5.41
C THR A 692 -18.05 -92.25 -6.50
N ALA A 693 -18.09 -91.80 -7.76
CA ALA A 693 -17.46 -92.49 -8.88
C ALA A 693 -16.19 -91.75 -9.35
N THR A 694 -15.33 -92.48 -10.04
CA THR A 694 -14.11 -91.95 -10.66
C THR A 694 -14.43 -91.40 -12.04
N ASN A 695 -14.16 -90.12 -12.28
CA ASN A 695 -14.01 -89.60 -13.65
C ASN A 695 -12.66 -90.09 -14.19
N ASN A 696 -12.68 -90.85 -15.29
CA ASN A 696 -11.45 -91.47 -15.83
C ASN A 696 -10.65 -90.49 -16.71
N GLY A 697 -11.13 -89.25 -16.92
CA GLY A 697 -10.46 -88.21 -17.71
C GLY A 697 -10.39 -88.49 -19.22
N ASN A 698 -11.02 -89.57 -19.69
CA ASN A 698 -10.96 -90.06 -21.08
C ASN A 698 -12.34 -90.10 -21.76
N GLY A 699 -13.32 -89.38 -21.23
CA GLY A 699 -14.71 -89.40 -21.70
C GLY A 699 -15.62 -90.43 -21.01
N THR A 700 -15.11 -91.14 -19.99
CA THR A 700 -15.88 -92.15 -19.23
C THR A 700 -15.76 -91.96 -17.72
N TRP A 701 -16.72 -92.49 -16.98
CA TRP A 701 -16.66 -92.62 -15.53
C TRP A 701 -16.91 -94.07 -15.08
N THR A 702 -16.44 -94.39 -13.88
CA THR A 702 -16.56 -95.72 -13.27
C THR A 702 -16.95 -95.62 -11.79
N LEU A 703 -18.07 -96.25 -11.40
CA LEU A 703 -18.28 -96.68 -10.01
C LEU A 703 -17.65 -98.07 -9.87
N ALA A 704 -16.73 -98.21 -8.91
CA ALA A 704 -15.93 -99.43 -8.77
C ALA A 704 -16.78 -100.66 -8.40
N ASP A 705 -16.30 -101.83 -8.83
CA ASP A 705 -16.88 -103.12 -8.45
C ASP A 705 -16.89 -103.30 -6.92
N ASN A 706 -17.95 -103.90 -6.38
CA ASN A 706 -18.19 -104.06 -4.93
C ASN A 706 -18.35 -102.74 -4.13
N ALA A 707 -18.50 -101.58 -4.78
CA ALA A 707 -18.73 -100.31 -4.08
C ALA A 707 -20.15 -100.13 -3.53
N ILE A 708 -21.13 -100.79 -4.16
CA ILE A 708 -22.54 -100.78 -3.72
C ILE A 708 -22.66 -101.62 -2.45
N SER A 709 -23.31 -101.08 -1.40
CA SER A 709 -23.50 -101.80 -0.14
C SER A 709 -24.77 -101.35 0.59
N PRO A 710 -25.64 -102.27 1.04
CA PRO A 710 -25.56 -103.73 0.88
C PRO A 710 -25.78 -104.16 -0.58
N ALA A 711 -25.47 -105.42 -0.88
CA ALA A 711 -25.75 -106.03 -2.18
C ALA A 711 -27.24 -105.95 -2.53
N LEU A 712 -27.52 -105.61 -3.78
CA LEU A 712 -28.87 -105.53 -4.33
C LEU A 712 -29.47 -106.93 -4.52
N SER A 713 -30.79 -107.02 -4.37
CA SER A 713 -31.56 -108.22 -4.70
C SER A 713 -31.83 -108.28 -6.21
N SER A 714 -32.34 -109.42 -6.71
CA SER A 714 -32.90 -109.46 -8.07
C SER A 714 -34.00 -108.38 -8.24
N GLY A 715 -33.97 -107.70 -9.38
CA GLY A 715 -34.84 -106.56 -9.68
C GLY A 715 -34.22 -105.58 -10.68
N THR A 716 -35.03 -104.61 -11.11
CA THR A 716 -34.60 -103.49 -11.96
C THR A 716 -34.43 -102.24 -11.11
N TYR A 717 -33.28 -101.57 -11.27
CA TYR A 717 -32.86 -100.41 -10.50
C TYR A 717 -32.55 -99.22 -11.41
N ASP A 718 -32.95 -98.05 -10.92
CA ASP A 718 -32.61 -96.74 -11.49
C ASP A 718 -31.20 -96.32 -11.03
N VAL A 719 -30.36 -95.86 -11.96
CA VAL A 719 -28.99 -95.41 -11.67
C VAL A 719 -28.89 -93.91 -11.94
N LYS A 720 -29.23 -93.09 -10.95
CA LYS A 720 -29.15 -91.63 -11.13
C LYS A 720 -27.71 -91.16 -10.99
N VAL A 721 -27.15 -90.60 -12.06
CA VAL A 721 -25.81 -90.00 -12.04
C VAL A 721 -25.88 -88.48 -12.11
N THR A 722 -25.04 -87.81 -11.35
CA THR A 722 -24.84 -86.35 -11.39
C THR A 722 -23.36 -86.06 -11.55
N ALA A 723 -23.02 -85.27 -12.55
CA ALA A 723 -21.69 -84.73 -12.79
C ALA A 723 -21.67 -83.25 -12.43
N THR A 724 -20.61 -82.78 -11.77
CA THR A 724 -20.46 -81.37 -11.40
C THR A 724 -19.05 -80.88 -11.74
N ASP A 725 -18.97 -79.83 -12.54
CA ASP A 725 -17.71 -79.21 -13.00
C ASP A 725 -16.96 -78.50 -11.86
N THR A 726 -15.83 -77.88 -12.20
CA THR A 726 -14.99 -77.14 -11.24
C THR A 726 -15.59 -75.80 -10.75
N LEU A 727 -16.64 -75.29 -11.41
CA LEU A 727 -17.34 -74.05 -11.06
C LEU A 727 -18.67 -74.31 -10.31
N GLY A 728 -19.12 -75.56 -10.25
CA GLY A 728 -20.37 -75.98 -9.59
C GLY A 728 -21.57 -76.14 -10.53
N ASN A 729 -21.39 -76.08 -11.84
CA ASN A 729 -22.45 -76.42 -12.79
C ASN A 729 -22.69 -77.93 -12.76
N ALA A 730 -23.93 -78.35 -12.55
CA ALA A 730 -24.28 -79.75 -12.37
C ALA A 730 -25.25 -80.23 -13.46
N GLY A 731 -24.87 -81.33 -14.13
CA GLY A 731 -25.72 -82.07 -15.05
C GLY A 731 -26.02 -83.46 -14.52
N SER A 732 -27.12 -84.06 -14.98
CA SER A 732 -27.52 -85.40 -14.55
C SER A 732 -27.99 -86.23 -15.74
N ASP A 733 -27.82 -87.54 -15.62
CA ASP A 733 -28.49 -88.46 -16.53
C ASP A 733 -30.02 -88.36 -16.36
N THR A 734 -30.74 -88.71 -17.43
CA THR A 734 -32.20 -88.64 -17.55
C THR A 734 -32.82 -89.92 -18.10
N THR A 735 -32.02 -90.93 -18.46
CA THR A 735 -32.54 -92.28 -18.66
C THR A 735 -33.03 -92.88 -17.33
N THR A 736 -33.68 -94.04 -17.40
CA THR A 736 -34.05 -94.80 -16.19
C THR A 736 -33.89 -96.30 -16.43
N ASN A 737 -33.84 -97.07 -15.33
CA ASN A 737 -33.83 -98.54 -15.32
C ASN A 737 -32.58 -99.20 -15.96
N GLU A 738 -31.41 -98.60 -15.75
CA GLU A 738 -30.15 -99.03 -16.38
C GLU A 738 -29.60 -100.34 -15.81
N LEU A 739 -29.90 -100.67 -14.55
CA LEU A 739 -29.32 -101.82 -13.87
C LEU A 739 -30.38 -102.90 -13.65
N VAL A 740 -30.14 -104.11 -14.16
CA VAL A 740 -31.00 -105.29 -13.94
C VAL A 740 -30.18 -106.38 -13.26
N ILE A 741 -30.66 -106.84 -12.11
CA ILE A 741 -30.13 -107.98 -11.36
C ILE A 741 -31.06 -109.19 -11.56
N ASP A 742 -30.54 -110.27 -12.15
CA ASP A 742 -31.28 -111.54 -12.44
C ASP A 742 -30.41 -112.77 -12.14
#